data_AF-A0A257P7J4-F1
#
_entry.id   AF-A0A257P7J4-F1
#
_cell.length_a   1.000
_cell.length_b   1.000
_cell.length_c   1.000
_cell.angle_alpha   90.00
_cell.angle_beta   90.00
_cell.angle_gamma   90.00
#
_symmetry.space_group_name_H-M   'P 1'
#
loop_
_entity.id
_entity.type
_entity.pdbx_description
1 polymer ?
#
loop_
_entity_poly.entity_id
_entity_poly.type
_entity_poly.pdbx_seq_one_letter_code
_entity_poly.pdbx_strand_id
1 'polypeptide(L)'
;MTWPWRNTDPAGAAAAPAPAPAPSLDKLIEAADLLRDARRWAEAAQAYEAVVERASARSPIWVQLGHARKESGDLKGAEAAYRQALALAPEIADTHVQLGHALKLQGARGAAIAAYARALRVDRTCTPALTELIALGEGWEAEQASEVGAHMLGDLLQATQQMRATLSRLEQALPDMASLINVPVARYEAAGPWDVIVLGRHGPDAAIALLRSLAGQTVQPASVTVVSDDQGTASAVRRFCHGGVMCPVEVVDPAQMAMPPSAGWVLVMDSASTLVPLALAWLAWAAAQLSADGYYMDEDHAPAAGGPGAAVAGGPVLKAAYDPEIDSPLYRHTAVALRGSFADGCVPGLVGAADPVQAMADAVAGAGGIGHLARILVRRTRPVPAAVRAIRATEPVDDESSRLGVIIPTRNGGAVLRGCLDALRATSARPERVDLVVLDNGSDDPATLALLEDLKASGSAMVIRDDAPFNWSRLNNIGVAACDSPLLLFLNDDVTITGTHWDSILRHHLARPHIGAVGARLVYPDGRLQHGGIVFGPGDRVEHEGRASIGVPDDIASRWMTRRRVAAVTGAFLACRRADFDAVAGFDGAEFPIWFNDIDFCLRLRQAGLAIVYDPALQAVHHESWTLSAQDHSEKDPALWQASLSAMRRRWGQALVTDPGFNPYFARTGRPFELMREPSPHEIQMHLVRSARPNPWRVD
;
A
#
# COMPACT_ATOMS: atom_id res chain seq x y z
N MET A 1 -124.21 23.49 0.27
CA MET A 1 -124.28 22.32 1.16
C MET A 1 -123.64 21.17 0.42
N THR A 2 -122.73 20.46 1.11
CA THR A 2 -122.56 19.01 1.05
C THR A 2 -122.84 18.30 -0.30
N TRP A 3 -121.84 17.53 -0.75
CA TRP A 3 -122.04 16.20 -1.36
C TRP A 3 -123.47 15.64 -1.13
N PRO A 4 -124.14 14.93 -2.07
CA PRO A 4 -123.62 13.63 -2.55
C PRO A 4 -124.23 13.03 -3.86
N TRP A 5 -123.71 11.86 -4.24
CA TRP A 5 -124.25 10.78 -5.10
C TRP A 5 -124.26 10.90 -6.63
N ARG A 6 -123.70 9.81 -7.23
CA ARG A 6 -124.15 9.03 -8.41
C ARG A 6 -124.76 9.86 -9.58
N ASN A 7 -124.36 9.67 -10.83
CA ASN A 7 -124.54 8.41 -11.56
C ASN A 7 -124.19 8.65 -13.04
N THR A 8 -123.74 7.57 -13.66
CA THR A 8 -124.00 7.11 -15.05
C THR A 8 -123.76 8.04 -16.22
N ASP A 9 -122.85 7.63 -17.12
CA ASP A 9 -123.25 7.22 -18.47
C ASP A 9 -122.13 6.47 -19.22
N PRO A 10 -122.46 5.71 -20.28
CA PRO A 10 -121.66 4.59 -20.76
C PRO A 10 -120.73 4.88 -21.95
N ALA A 11 -119.73 3.99 -22.03
CA ALA A 11 -119.12 3.44 -23.24
C ALA A 11 -118.23 4.39 -24.08
N GLY A 12 -117.02 4.59 -23.56
CA GLY A 12 -115.92 5.30 -24.21
C GLY A 12 -115.31 4.55 -25.39
N ALA A 13 -115.19 5.25 -26.51
CA ALA A 13 -114.29 4.93 -27.60
C ALA A 13 -112.85 4.87 -27.05
N ALA A 14 -112.18 3.75 -27.31
CA ALA A 14 -110.79 3.49 -26.91
C ALA A 14 -109.86 4.45 -27.65
N ALA A 15 -109.61 5.61 -27.05
CA ALA A 15 -108.48 6.46 -27.39
C ALA A 15 -107.20 5.67 -27.12
N ALA A 16 -106.34 5.56 -28.13
CA ALA A 16 -104.99 5.03 -27.98
C ALA A 16 -104.35 5.64 -26.73
N PRO A 17 -103.72 4.83 -25.84
CA PRO A 17 -103.09 5.37 -24.66
C PRO A 17 -102.11 6.45 -25.11
N ALA A 18 -102.23 7.66 -24.52
CA ALA A 18 -101.26 8.71 -24.71
C ALA A 18 -99.86 8.11 -24.58
N PRO A 19 -98.89 8.46 -25.47
CA PRO A 19 -97.57 7.87 -25.44
C PRO A 19 -97.06 7.92 -24.01
N ALA A 20 -96.62 6.77 -23.48
CA ALA A 20 -96.13 6.67 -22.11
C ALA A 20 -95.17 7.83 -21.86
N PRO A 21 -95.26 8.54 -20.71
CA PRO A 21 -94.41 9.70 -20.46
C PRO A 21 -92.98 9.30 -20.71
N ALA A 22 -92.27 10.08 -21.54
CA ALA A 22 -90.90 9.77 -21.93
C ALA A 22 -90.12 9.36 -20.67
N PRO A 23 -89.40 8.22 -20.69
CA PRO A 23 -88.79 7.66 -19.49
C PRO A 23 -88.02 8.75 -18.74
N SER A 24 -88.13 8.78 -17.41
CA SER A 24 -87.38 9.74 -16.60
C SER A 24 -85.88 9.60 -16.90
N LEU A 25 -85.13 10.69 -16.75
CA LEU A 25 -83.70 10.70 -17.01
C LEU A 25 -82.96 9.61 -16.20
N ASP A 26 -83.37 9.41 -14.95
CA ASP A 26 -82.76 8.40 -14.08
C ASP A 26 -83.03 6.97 -14.58
N LYS A 27 -84.23 6.68 -15.12
CA LYS A 27 -84.51 5.38 -15.74
C LYS A 27 -83.70 5.13 -17.02
N LEU A 28 -83.38 6.19 -17.76
CA LEU A 28 -82.49 6.07 -18.92
C LEU A 28 -81.04 5.81 -18.51
N ILE A 29 -80.57 6.46 -17.43
CA ILE A 29 -79.24 6.22 -16.87
C ILE A 29 -79.14 4.79 -16.35
N GLU A 30 -80.10 4.33 -15.53
CA GLU A 30 -80.12 2.96 -15.00
C GLU A 30 -80.11 1.91 -16.12
N ALA A 31 -80.88 2.13 -17.20
CA ALA A 31 -80.86 1.25 -18.36
C ALA A 31 -79.50 1.22 -19.07
N ALA A 32 -78.84 2.38 -19.21
CA ALA A 32 -77.51 2.49 -19.81
C ALA A 32 -76.43 1.84 -18.92
N ASP A 33 -76.51 2.02 -17.60
CA ASP A 33 -75.64 1.36 -16.61
C ASP A 33 -75.80 -0.17 -16.66
N LEU A 34 -77.03 -0.69 -16.74
CA LEU A 34 -77.28 -2.14 -16.87
C LEU A 34 -76.66 -2.72 -18.15
N LEU A 35 -76.71 -1.99 -19.26
CA LEU A 35 -76.08 -2.39 -20.52
C LEU A 35 -74.55 -2.36 -20.41
N ARG A 36 -73.99 -1.35 -19.75
CA ARG A 36 -72.55 -1.24 -19.45
C ARG A 36 -72.09 -2.42 -18.60
N ASP A 37 -72.81 -2.72 -17.53
CA ASP A 37 -72.45 -3.77 -16.58
C ASP A 37 -72.58 -5.17 -17.20
N ALA A 38 -73.54 -5.34 -18.13
CA ALA A 38 -73.64 -6.51 -18.99
C ALA A 38 -72.60 -6.55 -20.13
N ARG A 39 -71.69 -5.56 -20.22
CA ARG A 39 -70.65 -5.40 -21.25
C ARG A 39 -71.19 -5.34 -22.68
N ARG A 40 -72.44 -4.90 -22.85
CA ARG A 40 -73.06 -4.66 -24.17
C ARG A 40 -72.68 -3.26 -24.65
N TRP A 41 -71.38 -3.06 -24.92
CA TRP A 41 -70.76 -1.74 -25.04
C TRP A 41 -71.37 -0.84 -26.13
N ALA A 42 -71.68 -1.38 -27.31
CA ALA A 42 -72.30 -0.61 -28.39
C ALA A 42 -73.72 -0.12 -28.03
N GLU A 43 -74.50 -0.97 -27.35
CA GLU A 43 -75.85 -0.62 -26.89
C GLU A 43 -75.81 0.31 -25.69
N ALA A 44 -74.86 0.13 -24.78
CA ALA A 44 -74.59 1.05 -23.69
C ALA A 44 -74.22 2.44 -24.21
N ALA A 45 -73.38 2.53 -25.25
CA ALA A 45 -73.02 3.80 -25.87
C ALA A 45 -74.25 4.51 -26.48
N GLN A 46 -75.12 3.79 -27.19
CA GLN A 46 -76.37 4.36 -27.72
C GLN A 46 -77.30 4.83 -26.60
N ALA A 47 -77.42 4.05 -25.52
CA ALA A 47 -78.25 4.41 -24.37
C ALA A 47 -77.71 5.66 -23.66
N TYR A 48 -76.39 5.76 -23.45
CA TYR A 48 -75.78 6.97 -22.89
C TYR A 48 -75.86 8.18 -23.82
N GLU A 49 -75.82 7.99 -25.14
CA GLU A 49 -76.02 9.06 -26.13
C GLU A 49 -77.40 9.70 -25.99
N ALA A 50 -78.45 8.88 -25.88
CA ALA A 50 -79.81 9.36 -25.61
C ALA A 50 -79.93 10.08 -24.25
N VAL A 51 -79.12 9.71 -23.25
CA VAL A 51 -79.06 10.42 -21.95
C VAL A 51 -78.43 11.80 -22.12
N VAL A 52 -77.29 11.92 -22.81
CA VAL A 52 -76.60 13.20 -22.97
C VAL A 52 -77.32 14.16 -23.90
N GLU A 53 -78.13 13.68 -24.85
CA GLU A 53 -79.03 14.52 -25.65
C GLU A 53 -80.07 15.25 -24.79
N ARG A 54 -80.54 14.61 -23.71
CA ARG A 54 -81.53 15.18 -22.79
C ARG A 54 -80.90 15.95 -21.63
N ALA A 55 -79.65 15.63 -21.28
CA ALA A 55 -78.95 16.19 -20.12
C ALA A 55 -77.45 16.37 -20.40
N SER A 56 -77.15 17.23 -21.38
CA SER A 56 -75.78 17.45 -21.87
C SER A 56 -74.82 18.09 -20.84
N ALA A 57 -75.34 18.65 -19.74
CA ALA A 57 -74.54 19.28 -18.70
C ALA A 57 -73.96 18.32 -17.64
N ARG A 58 -74.20 16.99 -17.74
CA ARG A 58 -73.72 16.01 -16.75
C ARG A 58 -72.40 15.35 -17.18
N SER A 59 -71.26 15.89 -16.71
CA SER A 59 -69.92 15.38 -17.03
C SER A 59 -69.72 13.86 -16.80
N PRO A 60 -70.16 13.26 -15.67
CA PRO A 60 -69.96 11.82 -15.44
C PRO A 60 -70.60 10.92 -16.50
N ILE A 61 -71.73 11.33 -17.09
CA ILE A 61 -72.40 10.55 -18.13
C ILE A 61 -71.59 10.59 -19.44
N TRP A 62 -70.96 11.72 -19.75
CA TRP A 62 -70.03 11.81 -20.88
C TRP A 62 -68.81 10.90 -20.70
N VAL A 63 -68.28 10.75 -19.47
CA VAL A 63 -67.21 9.79 -19.17
C VAL A 63 -67.68 8.35 -19.40
N GLN A 64 -68.89 7.99 -18.94
CA GLN A 64 -69.44 6.64 -19.16
C GLN A 64 -69.70 6.35 -20.64
N LEU A 65 -70.20 7.34 -21.40
CA LEU A 65 -70.31 7.25 -22.85
C LEU A 65 -68.94 7.03 -23.51
N GLY A 66 -67.92 7.77 -23.05
CA GLY A 66 -66.53 7.61 -23.49
C GLY A 66 -65.99 6.20 -23.24
N HIS A 67 -66.23 5.63 -22.05
CA HIS A 67 -65.85 4.26 -21.74
C HIS A 67 -66.57 3.26 -22.65
N ALA A 68 -67.89 3.36 -22.77
CA ALA A 68 -68.68 2.45 -23.60
C ALA A 68 -68.25 2.49 -25.07
N ARG A 69 -67.96 3.68 -25.62
CA ARG A 69 -67.44 3.82 -27.00
C ARG A 69 -66.02 3.30 -27.16
N LYS A 70 -65.15 3.49 -26.16
CA LYS A 70 -63.78 2.96 -26.18
C LYS A 70 -63.80 1.42 -26.24
N GLU A 71 -64.60 0.79 -25.37
CA GLU A 71 -64.71 -0.66 -25.29
C GLU A 71 -65.48 -1.28 -26.47
N SER A 72 -66.38 -0.53 -27.13
CA SER A 72 -67.02 -0.98 -28.37
C SER A 72 -66.15 -0.80 -29.63
N GLY A 73 -64.97 -0.18 -29.49
CA GLY A 73 -64.01 0.05 -30.56
C GLY A 73 -64.17 1.38 -31.31
N ASP A 74 -65.18 2.20 -30.97
CA ASP A 74 -65.31 3.57 -31.49
C ASP A 74 -64.42 4.55 -30.71
N LEU A 75 -63.12 4.47 -31.00
CA LEU A 75 -62.12 5.29 -30.30
C LEU A 75 -62.30 6.79 -30.56
N LYS A 76 -62.76 7.20 -31.75
CA LYS A 76 -62.98 8.62 -32.10
C LYS A 76 -64.19 9.18 -31.36
N GLY A 77 -65.27 8.40 -31.28
CA GLY A 77 -66.43 8.77 -30.49
C GLY A 77 -66.13 8.80 -28.98
N ALA A 78 -65.23 7.93 -28.50
CA ALA A 78 -64.76 7.96 -27.12
C ALA A 78 -63.97 9.23 -26.80
N GLU A 79 -63.02 9.59 -27.66
CA GLU A 79 -62.24 10.83 -27.55
C GLU A 79 -63.15 12.08 -27.52
N ALA A 80 -64.15 12.15 -28.40
CA ALA A 80 -65.12 13.25 -28.41
C ALA A 80 -65.91 13.34 -27.08
N ALA A 81 -66.35 12.19 -26.55
CA ALA A 81 -67.07 12.13 -25.28
C ALA A 81 -66.19 12.55 -24.09
N TYR A 82 -64.94 12.10 -24.00
CA TYR A 82 -64.03 12.54 -22.93
C TYR A 82 -63.71 14.04 -23.03
N ARG A 83 -63.51 14.58 -24.23
CA ARG A 83 -63.30 16.04 -24.39
C ARG A 83 -64.52 16.83 -23.95
N GLN A 84 -65.73 16.34 -24.21
CA GLN A 84 -66.94 16.99 -23.72
C GLN A 84 -67.07 16.90 -22.20
N ALA A 85 -66.72 15.75 -21.59
CA ALA A 85 -66.65 15.61 -20.15
C ALA A 85 -65.67 16.63 -19.53
N LEU A 86 -64.50 16.82 -20.15
CA LEU A 86 -63.47 17.76 -19.71
C LEU A 86 -63.82 19.23 -20.00
N ALA A 87 -64.68 19.52 -20.99
CA ALA A 87 -65.21 20.86 -21.20
C ALA A 87 -66.15 21.29 -20.07
N LEU A 88 -66.85 20.32 -19.45
CA LEU A 88 -67.75 20.54 -18.32
C LEU A 88 -67.01 20.50 -16.97
N ALA A 89 -66.01 19.62 -16.82
CA ALA A 89 -65.25 19.42 -15.60
C ALA A 89 -63.75 19.21 -15.91
N PRO A 90 -63.00 20.29 -16.21
CA PRO A 90 -61.59 20.21 -16.61
C PRO A 90 -60.63 19.76 -15.50
N GLU A 91 -61.09 19.76 -14.24
CA GLU A 91 -60.33 19.47 -13.02
C GLU A 91 -60.32 17.99 -12.62
N ILE A 92 -60.91 17.08 -13.41
CA ILE A 92 -60.92 15.65 -13.10
C ILE A 92 -59.73 14.96 -13.77
N ALA A 93 -58.69 14.65 -12.98
CA ALA A 93 -57.45 14.03 -13.48
C ALA A 93 -57.67 12.67 -14.18
N ASP A 94 -58.52 11.82 -13.61
CA ASP A 94 -58.84 10.50 -14.20
C ASP A 94 -59.42 10.62 -15.62
N THR A 95 -60.25 11.64 -15.88
CA THR A 95 -60.81 11.85 -17.23
C THR A 95 -59.74 12.23 -18.25
N HIS A 96 -58.71 13.00 -17.84
CA HIS A 96 -57.54 13.26 -18.70
C HIS A 96 -56.74 11.98 -18.97
N VAL A 97 -56.62 11.07 -17.99
CA VAL A 97 -56.00 9.75 -18.18
C VAL A 97 -56.78 8.91 -19.18
N GLN A 98 -58.12 8.85 -19.06
CA GLN A 98 -58.95 8.08 -19.98
C GLN A 98 -58.91 8.63 -21.42
N LEU A 99 -58.86 9.96 -21.58
CA LEU A 99 -58.61 10.59 -22.87
C LEU A 99 -57.23 10.17 -23.44
N GLY A 100 -56.19 10.17 -22.60
CA GLY A 100 -54.85 9.70 -22.97
C GLY A 100 -54.85 8.26 -23.48
N HIS A 101 -55.53 7.35 -22.78
CA HIS A 101 -55.66 5.95 -23.20
C HIS A 101 -56.37 5.81 -24.56
N ALA A 102 -57.46 6.54 -24.77
CA ALA A 102 -58.18 6.52 -26.05
C ALA A 102 -57.28 7.01 -27.20
N LEU A 103 -56.57 8.12 -27.01
CA LEU A 103 -55.63 8.67 -28.00
C LEU A 103 -54.44 7.74 -28.27
N LYS A 104 -53.94 7.06 -27.24
CA LYS A 104 -52.88 6.04 -27.35
C LYS A 104 -53.33 4.86 -28.21
N LEU A 105 -54.54 4.34 -27.98
CA LEU A 105 -55.12 3.26 -28.80
C LEU A 105 -55.34 3.68 -30.26
N GLN A 106 -55.58 4.96 -30.53
CA GLN A 106 -55.65 5.49 -31.89
C GLN A 106 -54.27 5.70 -32.55
N GLY A 107 -53.17 5.51 -31.82
CA GLY A 107 -51.81 5.80 -32.30
C GLY A 107 -51.42 7.28 -32.28
N ALA A 108 -52.26 8.16 -31.72
CA ALA A 108 -52.00 9.59 -31.61
C ALA A 108 -51.09 9.92 -30.41
N ARG A 109 -49.84 9.43 -30.46
CA ARG A 109 -48.88 9.47 -29.34
C ARG A 109 -48.69 10.85 -28.71
N GLY A 110 -48.48 11.89 -29.52
CA GLY A 110 -48.26 13.24 -29.01
C GLY A 110 -49.47 13.82 -28.26
N ALA A 111 -50.69 13.51 -28.73
CA ALA A 111 -51.91 13.95 -28.06
C ALA A 111 -52.15 13.16 -26.76
N ALA A 112 -51.80 11.88 -26.72
CA ALA A 112 -51.86 11.07 -25.50
C ALA A 112 -50.94 11.60 -24.40
N ILE A 113 -49.69 11.92 -24.75
CA ILE A 113 -48.71 12.56 -23.85
C ILE A 113 -49.27 13.86 -23.27
N ALA A 114 -49.83 14.73 -24.13
CA ALA A 114 -50.42 16.00 -23.68
C ALA A 114 -51.58 15.80 -22.68
N ALA A 115 -52.39 14.76 -22.87
CA ALA A 115 -53.49 14.42 -21.97
C ALA A 115 -52.98 13.91 -20.61
N TYR A 116 -52.02 12.97 -20.58
CA TYR A 116 -51.42 12.51 -19.32
C TYR A 116 -50.69 13.62 -18.57
N ALA A 117 -49.96 14.49 -19.29
CA ALA A 117 -49.30 15.66 -18.70
C ALA A 117 -50.32 16.68 -18.15
N ARG A 118 -51.54 16.72 -18.69
CA ARG A 118 -52.63 17.53 -18.11
C ARG A 118 -53.19 16.88 -16.85
N ALA A 119 -53.33 15.56 -16.81
CA ALA A 119 -53.74 14.84 -15.60
C ALA A 119 -52.79 15.14 -14.42
N LEU A 120 -51.46 15.10 -14.62
CA LEU A 120 -50.49 15.43 -13.58
C LEU A 120 -50.49 16.91 -13.15
N ARG A 121 -50.85 17.82 -14.05
CA ARG A 121 -51.01 19.25 -13.70
C ARG A 121 -52.25 19.51 -12.86
N VAL A 122 -53.28 18.69 -13.04
CA VAL A 122 -54.52 18.76 -12.28
C VAL A 122 -54.38 18.08 -10.92
N ASP A 123 -53.77 16.88 -10.90
CA ASP A 123 -53.44 16.14 -9.69
C ASP A 123 -52.00 15.62 -9.77
N ARG A 124 -51.12 16.22 -8.97
CA ARG A 124 -49.68 15.90 -8.94
C ARG A 124 -49.37 14.52 -8.37
N THR A 125 -50.37 13.83 -7.78
CA THR A 125 -50.27 12.48 -7.23
C THR A 125 -50.85 11.40 -8.14
N CYS A 126 -51.29 11.76 -9.36
CA CYS A 126 -51.90 10.83 -10.32
C CYS A 126 -50.88 9.81 -10.88
N THR A 127 -50.64 8.73 -10.14
CA THR A 127 -49.71 7.64 -10.51
C THR A 127 -50.00 7.02 -11.89
N PRO A 128 -51.27 6.77 -12.29
CA PRO A 128 -51.54 6.19 -13.62
C PRO A 128 -51.03 7.06 -14.77
N ALA A 129 -51.16 8.39 -14.66
CA ALA A 129 -50.65 9.32 -15.67
C ALA A 129 -49.11 9.33 -15.72
N LEU A 130 -48.45 9.27 -14.56
CA LEU A 130 -46.99 9.21 -14.45
C LEU A 130 -46.43 7.93 -15.09
N THR A 131 -47.02 6.77 -14.78
CA THR A 131 -46.60 5.48 -15.36
C THR A 131 -46.71 5.50 -16.89
N GLU A 132 -47.80 6.05 -17.43
CA GLU A 132 -48.00 6.14 -18.87
C GLU A 132 -47.02 7.11 -19.57
N LEU A 133 -46.68 8.23 -18.94
CA LEU A 133 -45.67 9.17 -19.48
C LEU A 133 -44.26 8.59 -19.50
N ILE A 134 -43.86 7.87 -18.43
CA ILE A 134 -42.59 7.15 -18.38
C ILE A 134 -42.52 6.10 -19.49
N ALA A 135 -43.58 5.30 -19.65
CA ALA A 135 -43.66 4.29 -20.70
C ALA A 135 -43.58 4.88 -22.12
N LEU A 136 -44.03 6.13 -22.30
CA LEU A 136 -43.96 6.86 -23.58
C LEU A 136 -42.67 7.67 -23.76
N GLY A 137 -41.70 7.57 -22.84
CA GLY A 137 -40.36 8.16 -22.98
C GLY A 137 -40.22 9.60 -22.48
N GLU A 138 -41.23 10.15 -21.80
CA GLU A 138 -41.24 11.54 -21.27
C GLU A 138 -41.01 11.58 -19.74
N GLY A 139 -40.21 10.63 -19.23
CA GLY A 139 -40.07 10.40 -17.79
C GLY A 139 -39.49 11.58 -16.99
N TRP A 140 -38.56 12.34 -17.60
CA TRP A 140 -37.84 13.41 -16.91
C TRP A 140 -38.71 14.65 -16.61
N GLU A 141 -39.58 15.05 -17.55
CA GLU A 141 -40.52 16.17 -17.32
C GLU A 141 -41.69 15.76 -16.42
N ALA A 142 -42.12 14.49 -16.51
CA ALA A 142 -43.19 13.93 -15.67
C ALA A 142 -42.76 13.78 -14.19
N GLU A 143 -41.50 13.43 -13.94
CA GLU A 143 -40.92 13.35 -12.58
C GLU A 143 -40.84 14.73 -11.89
N GLN A 144 -40.47 15.78 -12.61
CA GLN A 144 -40.41 17.14 -12.05
C GLN A 144 -41.80 17.70 -11.68
N ALA A 145 -42.85 17.25 -12.37
CA ALA A 145 -44.22 17.71 -12.15
C ALA A 145 -44.93 17.00 -10.98
N SER A 146 -44.50 15.81 -10.55
CA SER A 146 -45.16 15.01 -9.50
C SER A 146 -44.60 15.28 -8.08
N GLU A 147 -45.46 15.27 -7.05
CA GLU A 147 -45.02 15.33 -5.64
C GLU A 147 -44.22 14.08 -5.21
N VAL A 148 -44.40 12.95 -5.90
CA VAL A 148 -43.64 11.71 -5.65
C VAL A 148 -42.19 11.85 -6.12
N GLY A 149 -41.96 12.54 -7.25
CA GLY A 149 -40.61 12.86 -7.74
C GLY A 149 -39.88 13.87 -6.83
N ALA A 150 -40.61 14.83 -6.26
CA ALA A 150 -40.06 15.77 -5.28
C ALA A 150 -39.66 15.08 -3.96
N HIS A 151 -40.42 14.09 -3.49
CA HIS A 151 -40.05 13.28 -2.31
C HIS A 151 -38.83 12.41 -2.58
N MET A 152 -38.75 11.71 -3.72
CA MET A 152 -37.56 10.92 -4.06
C MET A 152 -36.31 11.79 -4.23
N LEU A 153 -36.45 12.99 -4.84
CA LEU A 153 -35.35 13.94 -4.94
C LEU A 153 -34.96 14.49 -3.57
N GLY A 154 -35.94 14.74 -2.69
CA GLY A 154 -35.75 15.11 -1.29
C GLY A 154 -35.01 14.03 -0.49
N ASP A 155 -35.38 12.76 -0.66
CA ASP A 155 -34.73 11.61 -0.03
C ASP A 155 -33.31 11.42 -0.57
N LEU A 156 -33.08 11.63 -1.87
CA LEU A 156 -31.74 11.64 -2.46
C LEU A 156 -30.89 12.81 -1.94
N LEU A 157 -31.48 14.01 -1.80
CA LEU A 157 -30.80 15.17 -1.23
C LEU A 157 -30.49 14.95 0.26
N GLN A 158 -31.41 14.34 1.00
CA GLN A 158 -31.23 14.01 2.41
C GLN A 158 -30.20 12.89 2.59
N ALA A 159 -30.20 11.87 1.74
CA ALA A 159 -29.19 10.82 1.73
C ALA A 159 -27.80 11.37 1.39
N THR A 160 -27.69 12.30 0.42
CA THR A 160 -26.42 12.95 0.09
C THR A 160 -25.95 13.92 1.18
N GLN A 161 -26.86 14.62 1.86
CA GLN A 161 -26.54 15.43 3.04
C GLN A 161 -26.13 14.57 4.24
N GLN A 162 -26.80 13.44 4.49
CA GLN A 162 -26.42 12.47 5.50
C GLN A 162 -25.09 11.81 5.20
N MET A 163 -24.82 11.49 3.93
CA MET A 163 -23.51 11.01 3.47
C MET A 163 -22.44 12.06 3.76
N ARG A 164 -22.67 13.33 3.39
CA ARG A 164 -21.73 14.42 3.66
C ARG A 164 -21.50 14.63 5.16
N ALA A 165 -22.55 14.65 5.97
CA ALA A 165 -22.44 14.79 7.42
C ALA A 165 -21.76 13.58 8.09
N THR A 166 -21.92 12.38 7.52
CA THR A 166 -21.22 11.18 7.97
C THR A 166 -19.76 11.21 7.55
N LEU A 167 -19.45 11.66 6.33
CA LEU A 167 -18.09 11.90 5.86
C LEU A 167 -17.38 12.98 6.69
N SER A 168 -18.03 14.09 7.03
CA SER A 168 -17.44 15.12 7.90
C SER A 168 -17.28 14.64 9.35
N ARG A 169 -18.18 13.79 9.87
CA ARG A 169 -18.00 13.15 11.17
C ARG A 169 -16.87 12.12 11.15
N LEU A 170 -16.73 11.36 10.06
CA LEU A 170 -15.58 10.49 9.82
C LEU A 170 -14.29 11.30 9.70
N GLU A 171 -14.29 12.43 9.01
CA GLU A 171 -13.15 13.35 8.89
C GLU A 171 -12.77 14.00 10.22
N GLN A 172 -13.73 14.29 11.08
CA GLN A 172 -13.47 14.80 12.44
C GLN A 172 -13.03 13.71 13.42
N ALA A 173 -13.53 12.49 13.27
CA ALA A 173 -13.15 11.32 14.08
C ALA A 173 -11.83 10.67 13.60
N LEU A 174 -11.50 10.85 12.32
CA LEU A 174 -10.31 10.39 11.62
C LEU A 174 -9.71 11.61 10.91
N PRO A 175 -8.97 12.48 11.64
CA PRO A 175 -8.44 13.75 11.14
C PRO A 175 -7.51 13.64 9.92
N ASP A 176 -7.27 12.41 9.43
CA ASP A 176 -6.51 12.11 8.24
C ASP A 176 -7.21 11.08 7.35
N MET A 177 -8.45 11.32 6.94
CA MET A 177 -9.11 10.47 5.92
C MET A 177 -8.35 10.45 4.58
N ALA A 178 -7.52 11.46 4.28
CA ALA A 178 -6.60 11.44 3.13
C ALA A 178 -5.54 10.33 3.24
N SER A 179 -5.14 9.95 4.47
CA SER A 179 -4.37 8.73 4.73
C SER A 179 -5.16 7.42 4.66
N LEU A 180 -6.48 7.46 4.47
CA LEU A 180 -7.35 6.28 4.37
C LEU A 180 -7.94 6.09 2.96
N ILE A 181 -7.94 7.14 2.14
CA ILE A 181 -8.34 7.07 0.73
C ILE A 181 -7.11 6.62 -0.06
N ASN A 182 -7.26 5.55 -0.84
CA ASN A 182 -6.28 5.10 -1.83
C ASN A 182 -6.12 6.20 -2.90
N VAL A 183 -5.18 7.11 -2.62
CA VAL A 183 -4.54 8.11 -3.48
C VAL A 183 -5.50 9.13 -4.13
N PRO A 184 -5.21 10.46 -4.06
CA PRO A 184 -5.99 11.44 -4.79
C PRO A 184 -5.84 11.23 -6.29
N VAL A 185 -6.90 10.78 -6.97
CA VAL A 185 -6.94 10.53 -8.44
C VAL A 185 -6.41 11.73 -9.24
N ALA A 186 -6.64 12.95 -8.74
CA ALA A 186 -6.16 14.20 -9.33
C ALA A 186 -4.63 14.33 -9.44
N ARG A 187 -3.83 13.51 -8.72
CA ARG A 187 -2.36 13.55 -8.78
C ARG A 187 -1.76 12.60 -9.82
N TYR A 188 -2.54 11.69 -10.40
CA TYR A 188 -2.02 10.72 -11.38
C TYR A 188 -1.59 11.36 -12.70
N GLU A 189 -2.27 12.43 -13.12
CA GLU A 189 -1.96 13.17 -14.35
C GLU A 189 -0.80 14.17 -14.18
N ALA A 190 -0.39 14.46 -12.94
CA ALA A 190 0.55 15.53 -12.63
C ALA A 190 2.03 15.18 -12.91
N ALA A 191 2.38 13.90 -13.06
CA ALA A 191 3.77 13.47 -13.24
C ALA A 191 4.30 13.56 -14.69
N GLY A 192 3.48 14.01 -15.65
CA GLY A 192 3.85 14.03 -17.07
C GLY A 192 3.85 12.63 -17.72
N PRO A 193 4.24 12.52 -19.00
CA PRO A 193 4.26 11.25 -19.72
C PRO A 193 5.27 10.28 -19.09
N TRP A 194 4.86 9.02 -18.94
CA TRP A 194 5.70 7.91 -18.50
C TRP A 194 6.15 7.10 -19.71
N ASP A 195 7.44 7.06 -19.99
CA ASP A 195 8.01 6.11 -20.93
C ASP A 195 8.41 4.83 -20.19
N VAL A 196 8.25 3.66 -20.82
CA VAL A 196 8.60 2.39 -20.20
C VAL A 196 9.60 1.64 -21.06
N ILE A 197 10.72 1.26 -20.45
CA ILE A 197 11.77 0.47 -21.10
C ILE A 197 11.72 -0.94 -20.52
N VAL A 198 11.46 -1.92 -21.40
CA VAL A 198 11.40 -3.34 -21.04
C VAL A 198 12.67 -4.03 -21.50
N LEU A 199 13.43 -4.59 -20.56
CA LEU A 199 14.61 -5.39 -20.87
C LEU A 199 14.17 -6.83 -21.21
N GLY A 200 14.04 -7.11 -22.50
CA GLY A 200 13.52 -8.37 -23.07
C GLY A 200 14.52 -9.53 -23.04
N ARG A 201 15.20 -9.77 -21.91
CA ARG A 201 16.27 -10.76 -21.74
C ARG A 201 15.78 -12.16 -21.35
N HIS A 202 14.48 -12.31 -21.07
CA HIS A 202 13.92 -13.54 -20.52
C HIS A 202 12.98 -14.30 -21.47
N GLY A 203 13.07 -13.99 -22.77
CA GLY A 203 12.33 -14.64 -23.83
C GLY A 203 10.94 -14.03 -24.11
N PRO A 204 10.26 -14.52 -25.16
CA PRO A 204 9.04 -13.91 -25.69
C PRO A 204 7.90 -13.88 -24.67
N ASP A 205 7.64 -14.99 -23.97
CA ASP A 205 6.49 -15.08 -23.05
C ASP A 205 6.59 -14.11 -21.88
N ALA A 206 7.81 -13.91 -21.35
CA ALA A 206 8.08 -13.00 -20.26
C ALA A 206 7.84 -11.54 -20.70
N ALA A 207 8.35 -11.15 -21.87
CA ALA A 207 8.11 -9.84 -22.45
C ALA A 207 6.61 -9.58 -22.70
N ILE A 208 5.89 -10.55 -23.28
CA ILE A 208 4.43 -10.42 -23.50
C ILE A 208 3.66 -10.31 -22.19
N ALA A 209 4.03 -11.06 -21.15
CA ALA A 209 3.38 -10.99 -19.84
C ALA A 209 3.52 -9.59 -19.22
N LEU A 210 4.72 -8.99 -19.28
CA LEU A 210 4.95 -7.61 -18.83
C LEU A 210 4.14 -6.61 -19.65
N LEU A 211 4.13 -6.71 -20.98
CA LEU A 211 3.33 -5.85 -21.85
C LEU A 211 1.83 -5.91 -21.56
N ARG A 212 1.29 -7.11 -21.25
CA ARG A 212 -0.11 -7.25 -20.81
C ARG A 212 -0.36 -6.55 -19.47
N SER A 213 0.58 -6.64 -18.53
CA SER A 213 0.46 -5.96 -17.23
C SER A 213 0.52 -4.44 -17.35
N LEU A 214 1.26 -3.92 -18.32
CA LEU A 214 1.31 -2.50 -18.69
C LEU A 214 -0.01 -2.02 -19.29
N ALA A 215 -0.57 -2.79 -20.23
CA ALA A 215 -1.87 -2.46 -20.83
C ALA A 215 -3.01 -2.37 -19.80
N GLY A 216 -2.92 -3.14 -18.71
CA GLY A 216 -3.89 -3.13 -17.61
C GLY A 216 -3.75 -2.01 -16.58
N GLN A 217 -2.81 -1.07 -16.74
CA GLN A 217 -2.62 0.03 -15.80
C GLN A 217 -3.66 1.15 -15.97
N THR A 218 -3.99 1.84 -14.88
CA THR A 218 -4.91 2.99 -14.92
C THR A 218 -4.28 4.21 -15.59
N VAL A 219 -2.97 4.41 -15.38
CA VAL A 219 -2.17 5.39 -16.11
C VAL A 219 -1.50 4.65 -17.26
N GLN A 220 -1.76 5.07 -18.49
CA GLN A 220 -1.14 4.47 -19.67
C GLN A 220 0.23 5.09 -19.94
N PRO A 221 1.26 4.29 -20.29
CA PRO A 221 2.54 4.82 -20.69
C PRO A 221 2.43 5.59 -22.02
N ALA A 222 3.24 6.62 -22.18
CA ALA A 222 3.34 7.40 -23.42
C ALA A 222 3.98 6.61 -24.55
N SER A 223 5.02 5.83 -24.22
CA SER A 223 5.67 4.89 -25.12
C SER A 223 6.22 3.69 -24.37
N VAL A 224 6.41 2.57 -25.07
CA VAL A 224 7.10 1.39 -24.55
C VAL A 224 8.22 0.98 -25.51
N THR A 225 9.44 0.89 -25.01
CA THR A 225 10.60 0.41 -25.76
C THR A 225 11.03 -0.94 -25.21
N VAL A 226 10.93 -2.00 -26.01
CA VAL A 226 11.43 -3.33 -25.66
C VAL A 226 12.86 -3.48 -26.19
N VAL A 227 13.81 -3.59 -25.29
CA VAL A 227 15.23 -3.77 -25.59
C VAL A 227 15.56 -5.25 -25.61
N SER A 228 15.84 -5.82 -26.78
CA SER A 228 16.16 -7.24 -26.94
C SER A 228 16.93 -7.49 -28.23
N ASP A 229 17.99 -8.30 -28.13
CA ASP A 229 18.73 -8.86 -29.26
C ASP A 229 18.16 -10.23 -29.72
N ASP A 230 17.20 -10.79 -28.98
CA ASP A 230 16.53 -12.04 -29.35
C ASP A 230 15.44 -11.83 -30.40
N GLN A 231 15.68 -12.34 -31.61
CA GLN A 231 14.74 -12.26 -32.73
C GLN A 231 13.38 -12.91 -32.42
N GLY A 232 13.35 -13.94 -31.57
CA GLY A 232 12.12 -14.61 -31.13
C GLY A 232 11.23 -13.67 -30.32
N THR A 233 11.80 -13.04 -29.30
CA THR A 233 11.18 -12.01 -28.47
C THR A 233 10.70 -10.83 -29.33
N ALA A 234 11.54 -10.31 -30.21
CA ALA A 234 11.18 -9.20 -31.08
C ALA A 234 9.98 -9.52 -31.99
N SER A 235 9.96 -10.70 -32.60
CA SER A 235 8.87 -11.14 -33.46
C SER A 235 7.56 -11.34 -32.69
N ALA A 236 7.64 -11.92 -31.49
CA ALA A 236 6.47 -12.12 -30.62
C ALA A 236 5.86 -10.79 -30.17
N VAL A 237 6.70 -9.83 -29.75
CA VAL A 237 6.27 -8.49 -29.35
C VAL A 237 5.58 -7.77 -30.51
N ARG A 238 6.18 -7.75 -31.70
CA ARG A 238 5.56 -7.14 -32.89
C ARG A 238 4.20 -7.75 -33.20
N ARG A 239 4.08 -9.08 -33.13
CA ARG A 239 2.82 -9.79 -33.35
C ARG A 239 1.76 -9.44 -32.29
N PHE A 240 2.16 -9.32 -31.03
CA PHE A 240 1.26 -8.89 -29.95
C PHE A 240 0.75 -7.47 -30.19
N CYS A 241 1.62 -6.56 -30.66
CA CYS A 241 1.27 -5.16 -30.90
C CYS A 241 0.28 -4.96 -32.05
N HIS A 242 0.34 -5.80 -33.09
CA HIS A 242 -0.65 -5.80 -34.18
C HIS A 242 -2.09 -6.12 -33.71
N GLY A 243 -2.28 -6.64 -32.50
CA GLY A 243 -3.59 -6.95 -31.92
C GLY A 243 -4.36 -5.78 -31.30
N GLY A 244 -3.85 -4.54 -31.36
CA GLY A 244 -4.53 -3.35 -30.82
C GLY A 244 -4.04 -2.95 -29.43
N VAL A 245 -2.77 -2.58 -29.30
CA VAL A 245 -2.19 -2.04 -28.06
C VAL A 245 -2.49 -0.55 -27.92
N MET A 246 -2.78 -0.10 -26.70
CA MET A 246 -3.22 1.27 -26.39
C MET A 246 -2.12 2.34 -26.50
N CYS A 247 -0.83 1.95 -26.58
CA CYS A 247 0.32 2.85 -26.66
C CYS A 247 1.33 2.37 -27.74
N PRO A 248 2.18 3.26 -28.27
CA PRO A 248 3.26 2.89 -29.18
C PRO A 248 4.26 1.95 -28.51
N VAL A 249 4.53 0.82 -29.14
CA VAL A 249 5.56 -0.15 -28.70
C VAL A 249 6.60 -0.30 -29.79
N GLU A 250 7.86 -0.07 -29.44
CA GLU A 250 9.02 -0.29 -30.32
C GLU A 250 9.87 -1.44 -29.79
N VAL A 251 10.54 -2.17 -30.68
CA VAL A 251 11.55 -3.16 -30.30
C VAL A 251 12.90 -2.74 -30.88
N VAL A 252 13.90 -2.58 -30.01
CA VAL A 252 15.24 -2.11 -30.36
C VAL A 252 16.32 -3.09 -29.88
N ASP A 253 17.40 -3.17 -30.63
CA ASP A 253 18.61 -3.87 -30.20
C ASP A 253 19.29 -3.07 -29.07
N PRO A 254 19.84 -3.72 -28.02
CA PRO A 254 20.58 -3.03 -26.96
C PRO A 254 21.65 -2.05 -27.45
N ALA A 255 22.36 -2.37 -28.53
CA ALA A 255 23.41 -1.51 -29.11
C ALA A 255 22.85 -0.28 -29.83
N GLN A 256 21.56 -0.30 -30.16
CA GLN A 256 20.84 0.79 -30.84
C GLN A 256 19.93 1.56 -29.87
N MET A 257 20.00 1.24 -28.57
CA MET A 257 19.15 1.85 -27.58
C MET A 257 19.37 3.36 -27.51
N ALA A 258 18.32 4.11 -27.85
CA ALA A 258 18.24 5.54 -27.67
C ALA A 258 17.08 5.84 -26.73
N MET A 259 17.17 6.97 -26.02
CA MET A 259 16.09 7.36 -25.14
C MET A 259 14.89 7.89 -25.94
N PRO A 260 13.66 7.54 -25.53
CA PRO A 260 12.48 8.18 -26.09
C PRO A 260 12.54 9.69 -25.81
N PRO A 261 12.01 10.54 -26.71
CA PRO A 261 12.00 11.99 -26.52
C PRO A 261 11.10 12.37 -25.33
N SER A 262 11.68 12.37 -24.12
CA SER A 262 10.95 12.49 -22.87
C SER A 262 11.19 13.86 -22.22
N ALA A 263 10.11 14.45 -21.69
CA ALA A 263 10.19 15.60 -20.78
C ALA A 263 9.78 15.23 -19.34
N GLY A 264 9.58 13.94 -19.02
CA GLY A 264 8.95 13.49 -17.77
C GLY A 264 9.73 12.42 -17.00
N TRP A 265 9.25 11.16 -17.05
CA TRP A 265 9.75 10.03 -16.28
C TRP A 265 9.87 8.76 -17.12
N VAL A 266 10.85 7.92 -16.78
CA VAL A 266 11.14 6.65 -17.46
C VAL A 266 11.16 5.52 -16.45
N LEU A 267 10.33 4.50 -16.65
CA LEU A 267 10.35 3.27 -15.86
C LEU A 267 11.12 2.18 -16.63
N VAL A 268 12.24 1.72 -16.08
CA VAL A 268 13.01 0.60 -16.63
C VAL A 268 12.66 -0.67 -15.86
N MET A 269 12.29 -1.74 -16.56
CA MET A 269 11.90 -3.01 -15.97
C MET A 269 12.52 -4.21 -16.67
N ASP A 270 12.88 -5.20 -15.88
CA ASP A 270 13.27 -6.50 -16.39
C ASP A 270 12.04 -7.34 -16.80
N SER A 271 12.08 -7.98 -17.97
CA SER A 271 10.96 -8.81 -18.46
C SER A 271 10.66 -10.04 -17.59
N ALA A 272 11.55 -10.40 -16.65
CA ALA A 272 11.27 -11.40 -15.62
C ALA A 272 10.28 -10.92 -14.55
N SER A 273 9.73 -9.71 -14.66
CA SER A 273 8.73 -9.17 -13.74
C SER A 273 7.51 -8.59 -14.47
N THR A 274 6.39 -8.46 -13.76
CA THR A 274 5.16 -7.78 -14.22
C THR A 274 4.75 -6.68 -13.24
N LEU A 275 3.91 -5.75 -13.67
CA LEU A 275 3.32 -4.73 -12.80
C LEU A 275 2.05 -5.24 -12.11
N VAL A 276 1.87 -4.88 -10.85
CA VAL A 276 0.57 -5.03 -10.18
C VAL A 276 -0.39 -3.91 -10.62
N PRO A 277 -1.71 -4.05 -10.43
CA PRO A 277 -2.64 -2.96 -10.73
C PRO A 277 -2.29 -1.66 -9.97
N LEU A 278 -2.48 -0.51 -10.63
CA LEU A 278 -2.20 0.83 -10.09
C LEU A 278 -0.71 1.16 -9.86
N ALA A 279 0.23 0.32 -10.30
CA ALA A 279 1.66 0.57 -10.10
C ALA A 279 2.13 1.90 -10.70
N LEU A 280 1.75 2.19 -11.95
CA LEU A 280 2.11 3.47 -12.59
C LEU A 280 1.45 4.67 -11.90
N ALA A 281 0.27 4.49 -11.30
CA ALA A 281 -0.44 5.54 -10.58
C ALA A 281 0.29 5.90 -9.26
N TRP A 282 0.80 4.90 -8.54
CA TRP A 282 1.64 5.09 -7.36
C TRP A 282 2.99 5.73 -7.68
N LEU A 283 3.62 5.33 -8.79
CA LEU A 283 4.85 5.95 -9.27
C LEU A 283 4.63 7.42 -9.66
N ALA A 284 3.54 7.73 -10.35
CA ALA A 284 3.14 9.11 -10.66
C ALA A 284 2.92 9.94 -9.39
N TRP A 285 2.25 9.37 -8.37
CA TRP A 285 2.07 10.04 -7.09
C TRP A 285 3.40 10.34 -6.40
N ALA A 286 4.32 9.36 -6.36
CA ALA A 286 5.65 9.52 -5.76
C ALA A 286 6.49 10.58 -6.48
N ALA A 287 6.49 10.55 -7.82
CA ALA A 287 7.12 11.54 -8.68
C ALA A 287 6.62 12.97 -8.42
N ALA A 288 5.34 13.13 -8.07
CA ALA A 288 4.75 14.42 -7.71
C ALA A 288 5.03 14.88 -6.27
N GLN A 289 5.51 14.00 -5.38
CA GLN A 289 5.78 14.35 -3.97
C GLN A 289 7.20 14.88 -3.74
N LEU A 290 8.19 14.46 -4.53
CA LEU A 290 9.60 14.61 -4.18
C LEU A 290 10.49 14.98 -5.38
N SER A 291 11.63 15.56 -5.03
CA SER A 291 12.64 16.00 -5.99
C SER A 291 13.70 14.94 -6.33
N ALA A 292 13.57 13.69 -5.87
CA ALA A 292 14.53 12.63 -6.21
C ALA A 292 14.60 12.40 -7.72
N ASP A 293 15.76 12.01 -8.24
CA ASP A 293 15.97 11.68 -9.65
C ASP A 293 15.61 10.23 -9.99
N GLY A 294 15.30 9.40 -8.98
CA GLY A 294 14.84 8.05 -9.18
C GLY A 294 14.13 7.44 -7.97
N TYR A 295 13.35 6.40 -8.25
CA TYR A 295 12.62 5.61 -7.28
C TYR A 295 12.75 4.12 -7.53
N TYR A 296 12.89 3.35 -6.46
CA TYR A 296 12.70 1.91 -6.46
C TYR A 296 11.50 1.52 -5.58
N MET A 297 11.04 0.27 -5.67
CA MET A 297 9.80 -0.19 -5.06
C MET A 297 9.95 -1.59 -4.43
N ASP A 298 8.95 -1.98 -3.63
CA ASP A 298 8.85 -3.34 -3.12
C ASP A 298 8.30 -4.28 -4.19
N GLU A 299 8.63 -5.56 -4.03
CA GLU A 299 8.32 -6.60 -5.00
C GLU A 299 7.64 -7.77 -4.29
N ASP A 300 6.92 -8.60 -5.03
CA ASP A 300 6.50 -9.93 -4.56
C ASP A 300 6.88 -11.00 -5.59
N HIS A 301 6.77 -12.27 -5.20
CA HIS A 301 6.89 -13.38 -6.15
C HIS A 301 5.51 -13.85 -6.57
N ALA A 302 5.42 -14.35 -7.81
CA ALA A 302 4.23 -15.08 -8.24
C ALA A 302 3.97 -16.29 -7.30
N PRO A 303 2.71 -16.57 -6.95
CA PRO A 303 2.37 -17.75 -6.17
C PRO A 303 2.91 -19.01 -6.86
N ALA A 304 3.46 -19.95 -6.10
CA ALA A 304 3.77 -21.27 -6.63
C ALA A 304 2.49 -21.89 -7.20
N ALA A 305 2.56 -22.50 -8.38
CA ALA A 305 1.39 -23.11 -9.03
C ALA A 305 0.80 -24.22 -8.13
N GLY A 306 -0.24 -23.90 -7.36
CA GLY A 306 -0.85 -24.81 -6.40
C GLY A 306 -2.29 -24.43 -6.10
N GLY A 307 -3.23 -25.09 -6.78
CA GLY A 307 -4.65 -25.21 -6.41
C GLY A 307 -5.53 -23.94 -6.44
N PRO A 308 -6.82 -24.06 -6.80
CA PRO A 308 -7.77 -22.96 -6.69
C PRO A 308 -7.94 -22.60 -5.21
N GLY A 309 -7.35 -21.47 -4.79
CA GLY A 309 -7.30 -21.00 -3.41
C GLY A 309 -5.98 -20.32 -3.00
N ALA A 310 -4.90 -20.47 -3.77
CA ALA A 310 -3.62 -19.79 -3.51
C ALA A 310 -3.66 -18.30 -3.93
N ALA A 311 -4.46 -17.49 -3.24
CA ALA A 311 -4.46 -16.03 -3.34
C ALA A 311 -3.44 -15.37 -2.39
N VAL A 312 -2.45 -16.12 -1.92
CA VAL A 312 -1.38 -15.59 -1.07
C VAL A 312 -0.20 -15.23 -1.97
N ALA A 313 0.19 -13.96 -2.00
CA ALA A 313 1.40 -13.48 -2.68
C ALA A 313 2.60 -14.39 -2.35
N GLY A 314 3.44 -14.72 -3.33
CA GLY A 314 4.47 -15.77 -3.27
C GLY A 314 5.67 -15.50 -2.36
N GLY A 315 5.52 -14.68 -1.32
CA GLY A 315 6.59 -14.18 -0.46
C GLY A 315 6.98 -12.75 -0.85
N PRO A 316 6.58 -11.73 -0.08
CA PRO A 316 6.91 -10.34 -0.37
C PRO A 316 8.40 -10.08 -0.16
N VAL A 317 8.97 -9.25 -1.02
CA VAL A 317 10.34 -8.70 -0.95
C VAL A 317 10.24 -7.24 -0.53
N LEU A 318 10.09 -7.07 0.79
CA LEU A 318 10.01 -5.76 1.44
C LEU A 318 11.41 -5.22 1.67
N LYS A 319 11.75 -4.11 1.01
CA LYS A 319 13.08 -3.52 1.04
C LYS A 319 13.18 -2.47 2.15
N ALA A 320 14.39 -2.23 2.64
CA ALA A 320 14.73 -1.06 3.45
C ALA A 320 14.98 0.15 2.55
N ALA A 321 15.30 1.31 3.14
CA ALA A 321 15.93 2.42 2.41
C ALA A 321 17.21 1.94 1.69
N TYR A 322 17.55 2.58 0.57
CA TYR A 322 18.56 2.07 -0.34
C TYR A 322 19.89 1.91 0.37
N ASP A 323 20.51 0.76 0.12
CA ASP A 323 21.72 0.33 0.79
C ASP A 323 22.64 -0.42 -0.18
N PRO A 324 23.75 0.20 -0.61
CA PRO A 324 24.70 -0.43 -1.52
C PRO A 324 25.52 -1.55 -0.84
N GLU A 325 25.44 -1.69 0.49
CA GLU A 325 26.13 -2.76 1.21
C GLU A 325 25.38 -4.09 1.15
N ILE A 326 24.11 -4.08 0.70
CA ILE A 326 23.30 -5.28 0.59
C ILE A 326 23.91 -6.25 -0.43
N ASP A 327 24.35 -7.40 0.06
CA ASP A 327 24.86 -8.48 -0.79
C ASP A 327 23.87 -9.64 -0.81
N SER A 328 22.77 -9.45 -1.54
CA SER A 328 21.79 -10.52 -1.74
C SER A 328 21.02 -10.34 -3.05
N PRO A 329 20.96 -11.39 -3.90
CA PRO A 329 20.16 -11.34 -5.12
C PRO A 329 18.66 -11.22 -4.85
N LEU A 330 18.19 -11.49 -3.62
CA LEU A 330 16.79 -11.28 -3.24
C LEU A 330 16.41 -9.80 -3.27
N TYR A 331 17.35 -8.94 -2.87
CA TYR A 331 17.13 -7.50 -2.77
C TYR A 331 17.45 -6.74 -4.06
N ARG A 332 18.01 -7.41 -5.08
CA ARG A 332 18.28 -6.80 -6.39
C ARG A 332 17.02 -6.22 -7.00
N HIS A 333 17.10 -5.00 -7.55
CA HIS A 333 15.94 -4.34 -8.15
C HIS A 333 15.62 -4.94 -9.52
N THR A 334 14.34 -5.24 -9.77
CA THR A 334 13.85 -5.65 -11.12
C THR A 334 13.10 -4.53 -11.85
N ALA A 335 12.84 -3.42 -11.17
CA ALA A 335 12.38 -2.18 -11.76
C ALA A 335 13.00 -0.96 -11.07
N VAL A 336 13.21 0.12 -11.84
CA VAL A 336 13.61 1.43 -11.33
C VAL A 336 12.95 2.52 -12.17
N ALA A 337 12.37 3.52 -11.51
CA ALA A 337 11.85 4.72 -12.15
C ALA A 337 12.91 5.82 -12.08
N LEU A 338 13.15 6.52 -13.18
CA LEU A 338 14.16 7.56 -13.32
C LEU A 338 13.53 8.80 -13.93
N ARG A 339 13.94 9.99 -13.49
CA ARG A 339 13.59 11.24 -14.16
C ARG A 339 14.21 11.23 -15.55
N GLY A 340 13.47 11.71 -16.57
CA GLY A 340 13.93 11.66 -17.97
C GLY A 340 15.33 12.24 -18.15
N SER A 341 15.60 13.41 -17.54
CA SER A 341 16.91 14.07 -17.58
C SER A 341 18.06 13.23 -17.01
N PHE A 342 17.78 12.36 -16.03
CA PHE A 342 18.79 11.44 -15.48
C PHE A 342 18.92 10.19 -16.35
N ALA A 343 17.78 9.65 -16.82
CA ALA A 343 17.72 8.47 -17.65
C ALA A 343 18.52 8.66 -18.96
N ASP A 344 18.47 9.86 -19.56
CA ASP A 344 19.24 10.24 -20.76
C ASP A 344 20.76 10.03 -20.64
N GLY A 345 21.33 10.32 -19.48
CA GLY A 345 22.76 10.15 -19.23
C GLY A 345 23.15 8.74 -18.78
N CYS A 346 22.19 7.87 -18.44
CA CYS A 346 22.43 6.65 -17.68
C CYS A 346 21.99 5.39 -18.43
N VAL A 347 20.77 5.35 -18.96
CA VAL A 347 20.13 4.12 -19.45
C VAL A 347 20.87 3.52 -20.65
N PRO A 348 21.17 4.26 -21.74
CA PRO A 348 21.84 3.67 -22.91
C PRO A 348 23.18 3.01 -22.60
N GLY A 349 23.92 3.53 -21.60
CA GLY A 349 25.20 2.97 -21.18
C GLY A 349 25.09 1.73 -20.29
N LEU A 350 23.94 1.50 -19.64
CA LEU A 350 23.77 0.44 -18.64
C LEU A 350 22.84 -0.70 -19.08
N VAL A 351 22.07 -0.55 -20.17
CA VAL A 351 21.16 -1.62 -20.66
C VAL A 351 21.88 -2.94 -20.96
N GLY A 352 23.17 -2.91 -21.31
CA GLY A 352 23.99 -4.09 -21.58
C GLY A 352 24.69 -4.69 -20.35
N ALA A 353 24.54 -4.11 -19.16
CA ALA A 353 25.19 -4.61 -17.95
C ALA A 353 24.68 -6.01 -17.55
N ALA A 354 25.41 -6.69 -16.67
CA ALA A 354 24.97 -7.98 -16.13
C ALA A 354 23.61 -7.85 -15.41
N ASP A 355 23.48 -6.82 -14.56
CA ASP A 355 22.28 -6.45 -13.80
C ASP A 355 21.89 -4.98 -14.08
N PRO A 356 21.30 -4.65 -15.25
CA PRO A 356 21.09 -3.27 -15.69
C PRO A 356 20.27 -2.42 -14.73
N VAL A 357 19.15 -2.97 -14.22
CA VAL A 357 18.25 -2.25 -13.32
C VAL A 357 18.95 -1.92 -11.99
N GLN A 358 19.73 -2.86 -11.45
CA GLN A 358 20.52 -2.62 -10.24
C GLN A 358 21.57 -1.53 -10.50
N ALA A 359 22.33 -1.63 -11.60
CA ALA A 359 23.33 -0.63 -11.94
C ALA A 359 22.73 0.78 -12.10
N MET A 360 21.52 0.89 -12.65
CA MET A 360 20.79 2.16 -12.75
C MET A 360 20.34 2.69 -11.38
N ALA A 361 19.88 1.81 -10.49
CA ALA A 361 19.56 2.17 -9.11
C ALA A 361 20.79 2.67 -8.34
N ASP A 362 21.94 2.01 -8.53
CA ASP A 362 23.22 2.39 -7.93
C ASP A 362 23.69 3.76 -8.48
N ALA A 363 23.57 3.97 -9.79
CA ALA A 363 23.93 5.23 -10.43
C ALA A 363 23.12 6.41 -9.90
N VAL A 364 21.79 6.27 -9.78
CA VAL A 364 20.93 7.36 -9.27
C VAL A 364 21.11 7.58 -7.77
N ALA A 365 21.31 6.51 -7.00
CA ALA A 365 21.63 6.63 -5.58
C ALA A 365 22.93 7.42 -5.35
N GLY A 366 23.97 7.16 -6.17
CA GLY A 366 25.26 7.85 -6.10
C GLY A 366 25.24 9.33 -6.52
N ALA A 367 24.25 9.75 -7.32
CA ALA A 367 24.16 11.11 -7.85
C ALA A 367 23.46 12.12 -6.91
N GLY A 368 22.63 11.65 -5.98
CA GLY A 368 21.85 12.54 -5.11
C GLY A 368 20.80 11.87 -4.23
N GLY A 369 20.79 10.54 -4.16
CA GLY A 369 19.79 9.75 -3.44
C GLY A 369 18.70 9.16 -4.34
N ILE A 370 18.16 8.02 -3.92
CA ILE A 370 17.07 7.30 -4.60
C ILE A 370 15.93 7.08 -3.61
N GLY A 371 14.70 7.41 -4.00
CA GLY A 371 13.54 7.25 -3.12
C GLY A 371 13.04 5.80 -3.09
N HIS A 372 12.62 5.33 -1.92
CA HIS A 372 11.92 4.05 -1.78
C HIS A 372 10.42 4.26 -1.71
N LEU A 373 9.72 3.83 -2.75
CA LEU A 373 8.27 3.70 -2.71
C LEU A 373 7.91 2.36 -2.07
N ALA A 374 7.71 2.37 -0.75
CA ALA A 374 7.38 1.20 0.06
C ALA A 374 5.96 0.66 -0.23
N ARG A 375 5.80 0.12 -1.44
CA ARG A 375 4.62 -0.50 -2.02
C ARG A 375 5.08 -1.67 -2.87
N ILE A 376 4.38 -2.80 -2.75
CA ILE A 376 4.53 -3.90 -3.70
C ILE A 376 3.93 -3.44 -5.02
N LEU A 377 4.77 -3.07 -5.98
CA LEU A 377 4.34 -2.58 -7.30
C LEU A 377 4.69 -3.54 -8.44
N VAL A 378 5.60 -4.46 -8.17
CA VAL A 378 6.20 -5.34 -9.16
C VAL A 378 6.15 -6.78 -8.66
N ARG A 379 5.81 -7.70 -9.57
CA ARG A 379 5.72 -9.14 -9.31
C ARG A 379 6.75 -9.89 -10.13
N ARG A 380 7.65 -10.60 -9.45
CA ARG A 380 8.64 -11.49 -10.08
C ARG A 380 7.95 -12.74 -10.60
N THR A 381 8.15 -13.01 -11.88
CA THR A 381 7.55 -14.18 -12.57
C THR A 381 8.30 -15.48 -12.26
N ARG A 382 9.56 -15.39 -11.83
CA ARG A 382 10.38 -16.55 -11.46
C ARG A 382 10.48 -16.66 -9.93
N PRO A 383 10.40 -17.88 -9.38
CA PRO A 383 10.59 -18.12 -7.95
C PRO A 383 12.03 -17.80 -7.51
N VAL A 384 12.17 -17.51 -6.22
CA VAL A 384 13.47 -17.31 -5.55
C VAL A 384 14.43 -18.46 -5.87
N PRO A 385 15.64 -18.21 -6.41
CA PRO A 385 16.67 -19.23 -6.48
C PRO A 385 17.01 -19.72 -5.07
N ALA A 386 17.00 -21.05 -4.84
CA ALA A 386 17.30 -21.64 -3.52
C ALA A 386 18.72 -21.31 -2.98
N ALA A 387 19.58 -20.75 -3.82
CA ALA A 387 21.00 -20.52 -3.57
C ALA A 387 21.36 -19.24 -2.78
N VAL A 388 20.38 -18.49 -2.25
CA VAL A 388 20.67 -17.28 -1.45
C VAL A 388 21.13 -17.59 -0.02
N ARG A 389 21.23 -18.88 0.33
CA ARG A 389 21.62 -19.34 1.66
C ARG A 389 23.13 -19.40 1.91
N ALA A 390 23.96 -19.13 0.90
CA ALA A 390 25.41 -19.15 1.05
C ALA A 390 25.90 -17.74 1.42
N ILE A 391 26.51 -17.63 2.60
CA ILE A 391 27.38 -16.50 2.95
C ILE A 391 28.43 -16.41 1.82
N ARG A 392 28.38 -15.37 1.00
CA ARG A 392 29.40 -15.15 -0.02
C ARG A 392 30.69 -14.75 0.68
N ALA A 393 31.79 -15.39 0.33
CA ALA A 393 33.11 -14.92 0.71
C ALA A 393 33.28 -13.50 0.14
N THR A 394 33.61 -12.54 1.00
CA THR A 394 33.97 -11.18 0.59
C THR A 394 35.14 -11.25 -0.38
N GLU A 395 35.11 -10.47 -1.46
CA GLU A 395 36.23 -10.37 -2.40
C GLU A 395 37.51 -9.94 -1.65
N PRO A 396 38.68 -10.55 -1.92
CA PRO A 396 39.94 -10.14 -1.29
C PRO A 396 40.25 -8.67 -1.60
N VAL A 397 40.73 -7.91 -0.62
CA VAL A 397 41.27 -6.56 -0.80
C VAL A 397 42.73 -6.53 -0.32
N ASP A 398 43.53 -5.66 -0.94
CA ASP A 398 44.98 -5.61 -0.82
C ASP A 398 45.54 -5.15 0.55
N ASP A 399 44.71 -4.65 1.50
CA ASP A 399 45.19 -4.22 2.83
C ASP A 399 45.12 -5.31 3.90
N GLU A 400 45.85 -6.40 3.67
CA GLU A 400 46.15 -7.41 4.69
C GLU A 400 47.25 -6.96 5.68
N SER A 401 47.70 -5.71 5.58
CA SER A 401 48.86 -5.20 6.31
C SER A 401 48.49 -4.50 7.63
N SER A 402 47.29 -3.92 7.70
CA SER A 402 46.78 -3.19 8.85
C SER A 402 46.67 -4.04 10.12
N ARG A 403 47.24 -3.54 11.22
CA ARG A 403 47.13 -4.16 12.55
C ARG A 403 45.74 -3.94 13.14
N LEU A 404 45.25 -4.95 13.86
CA LEU A 404 43.95 -4.93 14.52
C LEU A 404 44.15 -5.10 16.03
N GLY A 405 43.71 -4.12 16.82
CA GLY A 405 43.73 -4.18 18.28
C GLY A 405 42.40 -4.74 18.80
N VAL A 406 42.45 -5.87 19.51
CA VAL A 406 41.27 -6.47 20.16
C VAL A 406 41.26 -6.09 21.63
N ILE A 407 40.24 -5.35 22.03
CA ILE A 407 40.07 -4.77 23.36
C ILE A 407 39.03 -5.61 24.12
N ILE A 408 39.46 -6.24 25.22
CA ILE A 408 38.69 -7.25 25.94
C ILE A 408 38.64 -6.92 27.44
N PRO A 409 37.60 -6.21 27.91
CA PRO A 409 37.31 -6.11 29.33
C PRO A 409 36.93 -7.47 29.93
N THR A 410 37.43 -7.77 31.12
CA THR A 410 37.18 -9.02 31.82
C THR A 410 37.13 -8.81 33.34
N ARG A 411 36.36 -9.64 34.02
CA ARG A 411 36.38 -9.76 35.48
C ARG A 411 36.04 -11.19 35.85
N ASN A 412 37.01 -11.89 36.44
CA ASN A 412 36.91 -13.31 36.78
C ASN A 412 36.61 -14.23 35.56
N GLY A 413 36.45 -15.53 35.78
CA GLY A 413 36.03 -16.47 34.73
C GLY A 413 37.12 -16.83 33.70
N GLY A 414 38.38 -17.00 34.14
CA GLY A 414 39.54 -17.20 33.26
C GLY A 414 39.42 -18.35 32.26
N ALA A 415 38.64 -19.40 32.53
CA ALA A 415 38.39 -20.45 31.54
C ALA A 415 37.61 -19.93 30.31
N VAL A 416 36.64 -19.02 30.53
CA VAL A 416 35.84 -18.38 29.48
C VAL A 416 36.73 -17.44 28.67
N LEU A 417 37.48 -16.55 29.35
CA LEU A 417 38.45 -15.67 28.70
C LEU A 417 39.47 -16.44 27.85
N ARG A 418 40.04 -17.53 28.39
CA ARG A 418 40.98 -18.37 27.64
C ARG A 418 40.32 -18.94 26.37
N GLY A 419 39.08 -19.42 26.45
CA GLY A 419 38.32 -19.88 25.30
C GLY A 419 38.15 -18.80 24.22
N CYS A 420 37.83 -17.58 24.63
CA CYS A 420 37.75 -16.42 23.73
C CYS A 420 39.09 -16.14 23.03
N LEU A 421 40.18 -16.05 23.80
CA LEU A 421 41.53 -15.77 23.26
C LEU A 421 42.04 -16.87 22.33
N ASP A 422 41.81 -18.14 22.68
CA ASP A 422 42.19 -19.29 21.87
C ASP A 422 41.40 -19.31 20.55
N ALA A 423 40.09 -19.01 20.59
CA ALA A 423 39.26 -18.93 19.40
C ALA A 423 39.69 -17.79 18.45
N LEU A 424 39.99 -16.60 18.99
CA LEU A 424 40.51 -15.46 18.22
C LEU A 424 41.75 -15.86 17.41
N ARG A 425 42.70 -16.54 18.06
CA ARG A 425 43.96 -16.97 17.44
C ARG A 425 43.76 -18.09 16.43
N ALA A 426 42.98 -19.12 16.80
CA ALA A 426 42.79 -20.31 15.98
C ALA A 426 42.00 -20.03 14.68
N THR A 427 41.12 -19.03 14.70
CA THR A 427 40.25 -18.69 13.56
C THR A 427 40.76 -17.51 12.74
N SER A 428 41.82 -16.82 13.18
CA SER A 428 42.41 -15.69 12.45
C SER A 428 43.19 -16.15 11.22
N ALA A 429 43.07 -15.39 10.13
CA ALA A 429 43.90 -15.56 8.95
C ALA A 429 45.35 -15.10 9.18
N ARG A 430 45.54 -14.00 9.93
CA ARG A 430 46.84 -13.36 10.19
C ARG A 430 46.99 -13.05 11.69
N PRO A 431 47.12 -14.08 12.55
CA PRO A 431 47.17 -13.88 14.00
C PRO A 431 48.34 -13.01 14.46
N GLU A 432 49.43 -12.93 13.69
CA GLU A 432 50.58 -12.07 13.97
C GLU A 432 50.31 -10.57 13.80
N ARG A 433 49.16 -10.21 13.20
CA ARG A 433 48.69 -8.84 13.00
C ARG A 433 47.56 -8.45 13.96
N VAL A 434 47.27 -9.31 14.93
CA VAL A 434 46.24 -9.11 15.94
C VAL A 434 46.91 -8.82 17.28
N ASP A 435 46.70 -7.62 17.79
CA ASP A 435 47.23 -7.17 19.08
C ASP A 435 46.12 -7.32 20.15
N LEU A 436 46.34 -8.15 21.16
CA LEU A 436 45.35 -8.43 22.21
C LEU A 436 45.59 -7.52 23.42
N VAL A 437 44.55 -6.81 23.87
CA VAL A 437 44.57 -5.95 25.06
C VAL A 437 43.44 -6.41 26.00
N VAL A 438 43.82 -6.92 27.17
CA VAL A 438 42.91 -7.44 28.20
C VAL A 438 42.84 -6.46 29.37
N LEU A 439 41.64 -6.04 29.72
CA LEU A 439 41.38 -5.06 30.79
C LEU A 439 40.77 -5.80 31.98
N ASP A 440 41.59 -6.10 32.98
CA ASP A 440 41.17 -6.73 34.23
C ASP A 440 40.48 -5.71 35.14
N ASN A 441 39.16 -5.81 35.28
CA ASN A 441 38.39 -4.95 36.18
C ASN A 441 38.28 -5.56 37.59
N GLY A 442 39.44 -5.73 38.22
CA GLY A 442 39.52 -6.17 39.62
C GLY A 442 39.12 -7.62 39.84
N SER A 443 39.61 -8.54 38.99
CA SER A 443 39.49 -9.98 39.24
C SER A 443 40.12 -10.36 40.58
N ASP A 444 39.48 -11.31 41.26
CA ASP A 444 39.86 -11.82 42.58
C ASP A 444 39.88 -13.36 42.65
N ASP A 445 39.45 -14.06 41.59
CA ASP A 445 39.56 -15.50 41.54
C ASP A 445 40.97 -15.96 41.11
N PRO A 446 41.58 -16.96 41.80
CA PRO A 446 42.95 -17.38 41.52
C PRO A 446 43.20 -17.89 40.10
N ALA A 447 42.19 -18.48 39.43
CA ALA A 447 42.37 -19.06 38.11
C ALA A 447 42.50 -17.97 37.04
N THR A 448 41.69 -16.92 37.13
CA THR A 448 41.79 -15.74 36.26
C THR A 448 43.09 -14.99 36.49
N LEU A 449 43.48 -14.76 37.75
CA LEU A 449 44.74 -14.08 38.07
C LEU A 449 45.96 -14.84 37.51
N ALA A 450 45.98 -16.17 37.62
CA ALA A 450 47.04 -16.99 37.03
C ALA A 450 47.08 -16.86 35.49
N LEU A 451 45.92 -16.89 34.82
CA LEU A 451 45.84 -16.68 33.39
C LEU A 451 46.37 -15.30 32.98
N LEU A 452 45.98 -14.24 33.67
CA LEU A 452 46.38 -12.87 33.36
C LEU A 452 47.90 -12.67 33.51
N GLU A 453 48.50 -13.23 34.57
CA GLU A 453 49.96 -13.22 34.74
C GLU A 453 50.67 -14.02 33.65
N ASP A 454 50.15 -15.19 33.25
CA ASP A 454 50.70 -15.97 32.14
C ASP A 454 50.65 -15.21 30.80
N LEU A 455 49.54 -14.52 30.52
CA LEU A 455 49.37 -13.71 29.31
C LEU A 455 50.39 -12.57 29.26
N LYS A 456 50.58 -11.89 30.39
CA LYS A 456 51.55 -10.80 30.55
C LYS A 456 52.98 -11.30 30.43
N ALA A 457 53.33 -12.41 31.11
CA ALA A 457 54.67 -12.98 31.11
C ALA A 457 55.09 -13.52 29.73
N SER A 458 54.15 -14.11 28.99
CA SER A 458 54.40 -14.64 27.64
C SER A 458 54.38 -13.57 26.55
N GLY A 459 53.95 -12.34 26.85
CA GLY A 459 53.71 -11.30 25.84
C GLY A 459 52.54 -11.62 24.89
N SER A 460 51.69 -12.57 25.28
CA SER A 460 50.54 -13.05 24.50
C SER A 460 49.43 -12.00 24.36
N ALA A 461 49.30 -11.14 25.38
CA ALA A 461 48.38 -10.03 25.41
C ALA A 461 48.94 -8.94 26.34
N MET A 462 48.58 -7.69 26.08
CA MET A 462 48.77 -6.60 27.03
C MET A 462 47.69 -6.70 28.09
N VAL A 463 48.07 -6.76 29.37
CA VAL A 463 47.12 -6.83 30.49
C VAL A 463 47.18 -5.54 31.30
N ILE A 464 46.03 -4.89 31.47
CA ILE A 464 45.88 -3.65 32.22
C ILE A 464 44.85 -3.86 33.32
N ARG A 465 45.20 -3.54 34.56
CA ARG A 465 44.30 -3.67 35.70
C ARG A 465 43.69 -2.32 36.08
N ASP A 466 42.39 -2.30 36.32
CA ASP A 466 41.65 -1.15 36.83
C ASP A 466 40.65 -1.62 37.90
N ASP A 467 40.91 -1.29 39.17
CA ASP A 467 40.07 -1.71 40.30
C ASP A 467 38.90 -0.74 40.58
N ALA A 468 38.66 0.29 39.75
CA ALA A 468 37.52 1.19 39.95
C ALA A 468 36.19 0.53 39.56
N PRO A 469 35.04 1.09 39.97
CA PRO A 469 33.72 0.55 39.65
C PRO A 469 33.53 0.26 38.16
N PHE A 470 32.78 -0.80 37.87
CA PHE A 470 32.58 -1.26 36.50
C PHE A 470 31.99 -0.16 35.62
N ASN A 471 32.69 0.10 34.52
CA ASN A 471 32.30 1.06 33.49
C ASN A 471 32.91 0.55 32.18
N TRP A 472 32.10 -0.16 31.40
CA TRP A 472 32.47 -0.79 30.14
C TRP A 472 33.08 0.24 29.17
N SER A 473 32.43 1.40 29.03
CA SER A 473 32.89 2.48 28.15
C SER A 473 34.29 2.98 28.53
N ARG A 474 34.53 3.21 29.82
CA ARG A 474 35.82 3.66 30.35
C ARG A 474 36.91 2.60 30.13
N LEU A 475 36.65 1.34 30.42
CA LEU A 475 37.61 0.25 30.25
C LEU A 475 38.04 0.13 28.79
N ASN A 476 37.09 0.20 27.84
CA ASN A 476 37.40 0.18 26.42
C ASN A 476 38.20 1.41 25.98
N ASN A 477 37.87 2.61 26.47
CA ASN A 477 38.67 3.81 26.20
C ASN A 477 40.12 3.68 26.69
N ILE A 478 40.34 3.09 27.88
CA ILE A 478 41.68 2.79 28.42
C ILE A 478 42.42 1.82 27.50
N GLY A 479 41.75 0.75 27.06
CA GLY A 479 42.35 -0.23 26.16
C GLY A 479 42.77 0.37 24.82
N VAL A 480 41.93 1.24 24.23
CA VAL A 480 42.26 1.95 22.99
C VAL A 480 43.43 2.90 23.16
N ALA A 481 43.54 3.58 24.31
CA ALA A 481 44.67 4.46 24.61
C ALA A 481 46.00 3.71 24.82
N ALA A 482 45.94 2.40 25.08
CA ALA A 482 47.11 1.58 25.37
C ALA A 482 47.66 0.80 24.17
N CYS A 483 46.97 0.78 23.04
CA CYS A 483 47.48 0.20 21.79
C CYS A 483 47.47 1.24 20.67
N ASP A 484 48.30 1.05 19.64
CA ASP A 484 48.43 1.97 18.49
C ASP A 484 47.78 1.41 17.21
N SER A 485 46.99 0.33 17.33
CA SER A 485 46.41 -0.33 16.17
C SER A 485 45.43 0.59 15.42
N PRO A 486 45.54 0.72 14.08
CA PRO A 486 44.67 1.58 13.28
C PRO A 486 43.23 1.07 13.20
N LEU A 487 43.04 -0.26 13.34
CA LEU A 487 41.75 -0.90 13.42
C LEU A 487 41.53 -1.41 14.84
N LEU A 488 40.30 -1.34 15.31
CA LEU A 488 39.89 -1.72 16.66
C LEU A 488 38.76 -2.74 16.59
N LEU A 489 38.78 -3.73 17.47
CA LEU A 489 37.68 -4.64 17.76
C LEU A 489 37.42 -4.62 19.27
N PHE A 490 36.23 -4.19 19.66
CA PHE A 490 35.71 -4.35 21.02
C PHE A 490 35.00 -5.70 21.11
N LEU A 491 35.38 -6.49 22.10
CA LEU A 491 34.90 -7.86 22.24
C LEU A 491 34.68 -8.19 23.71
N ASN A 492 33.53 -8.77 24.04
CA ASN A 492 33.32 -9.32 25.38
C ASN A 492 34.15 -10.61 25.58
N ASP A 493 34.57 -10.86 26.82
CA ASP A 493 35.41 -12.00 27.17
C ASP A 493 34.71 -13.37 27.06
N ASP A 494 33.38 -13.38 26.93
CA ASP A 494 32.52 -14.55 26.77
C ASP A 494 32.00 -14.77 25.34
N VAL A 495 32.71 -14.20 24.35
CA VAL A 495 32.46 -14.41 22.92
C VAL A 495 33.46 -15.42 22.35
N THR A 496 32.95 -16.46 21.70
CA THR A 496 33.73 -17.46 20.97
C THR A 496 33.48 -17.30 19.47
N ILE A 497 34.48 -16.78 18.74
CA ILE A 497 34.40 -16.66 17.27
C ILE A 497 34.40 -18.06 16.65
N THR A 498 33.44 -18.32 15.76
CA THR A 498 33.31 -19.60 15.06
C THR A 498 33.63 -19.50 13.57
N GLY A 499 33.56 -18.31 12.98
CA GLY A 499 33.93 -18.09 11.58
C GLY A 499 35.45 -17.99 11.40
N THR A 500 35.98 -18.57 10.32
CA THR A 500 37.40 -18.44 9.94
C THR A 500 37.66 -17.12 9.22
N HIS A 501 38.89 -16.61 9.33
CA HIS A 501 39.35 -15.39 8.66
C HIS A 501 38.61 -14.10 9.07
N TRP A 502 38.08 -14.08 10.30
CA TRP A 502 37.32 -12.94 10.83
C TRP A 502 38.08 -11.60 10.74
N ASP A 503 39.40 -11.62 10.94
CA ASP A 503 40.25 -10.43 10.92
C ASP A 503 40.45 -9.89 9.49
N SER A 504 40.58 -10.77 8.50
CA SER A 504 40.65 -10.38 7.08
C SER A 504 39.33 -9.76 6.62
N ILE A 505 38.18 -10.34 7.01
CA ILE A 505 36.86 -9.77 6.74
C ILE A 505 36.74 -8.37 7.36
N LEU A 506 37.15 -8.20 8.62
CA LEU A 506 37.14 -6.87 9.27
C LEU A 506 38.04 -5.86 8.55
N ARG A 507 39.26 -6.23 8.14
CA ARG A 507 40.15 -5.36 7.34
C ARG A 507 39.50 -4.96 6.03
N HIS A 508 38.86 -5.89 5.33
CA HIS A 508 38.13 -5.62 4.08
C HIS A 508 37.01 -4.58 4.27
N HIS A 509 36.22 -4.71 5.33
CA HIS A 509 35.19 -3.72 5.64
C HIS A 509 35.79 -2.37 6.01
N LEU A 510 36.76 -2.33 6.91
CA LEU A 510 37.30 -1.09 7.45
C LEU A 510 38.28 -0.37 6.51
N ALA A 511 38.75 -1.03 5.45
CA ALA A 511 39.46 -0.38 4.34
C ALA A 511 38.55 0.59 3.55
N ARG A 512 37.22 0.47 3.67
CA ARG A 512 36.25 1.33 2.98
C ARG A 512 35.88 2.55 3.85
N PRO A 513 36.31 3.77 3.48
CA PRO A 513 36.23 4.95 4.37
C PRO A 513 34.82 5.37 4.78
N HIS A 514 33.78 4.93 4.08
CA HIS A 514 32.39 5.25 4.43
C HIS A 514 31.80 4.32 5.51
N ILE A 515 32.44 3.20 5.85
CA ILE A 515 31.98 2.26 6.89
C ILE A 515 32.61 2.64 8.23
N GLY A 516 31.83 3.13 9.18
CA GLY A 516 32.29 3.55 10.51
C GLY A 516 32.37 2.42 11.52
N ALA A 517 31.47 1.44 11.45
CA ALA A 517 31.53 0.26 12.32
C ALA A 517 30.98 -1.01 11.67
N VAL A 518 31.44 -2.15 12.15
CA VAL A 518 31.06 -3.49 11.68
C VAL A 518 30.68 -4.37 12.87
N GLY A 519 29.55 -5.08 12.77
CA GLY A 519 29.09 -6.06 13.75
C GLY A 519 28.95 -7.45 13.15
N ALA A 520 29.06 -8.45 14.03
CA ALA A 520 28.96 -9.87 13.69
C ALA A 520 27.56 -10.45 13.93
N ARG A 521 27.28 -11.60 13.33
CA ARG A 521 26.16 -12.47 13.72
C ARG A 521 26.50 -13.19 15.02
N LEU A 522 25.75 -12.86 16.09
CA LEU A 522 25.89 -13.54 17.37
C LEU A 522 24.76 -14.54 17.59
N VAL A 523 25.10 -15.74 18.02
CA VAL A 523 24.15 -16.78 18.41
C VAL A 523 24.34 -17.18 19.87
N TYR A 524 23.25 -17.61 20.47
CA TYR A 524 23.27 -18.30 21.75
C TYR A 524 23.95 -19.67 21.63
N PRO A 525 24.43 -20.27 22.74
CA PRO A 525 25.01 -21.62 22.74
C PRO A 525 24.06 -22.71 22.21
N ASP A 526 22.75 -22.49 22.30
CA ASP A 526 21.72 -23.39 21.75
C ASP A 526 21.45 -23.17 20.25
N GLY A 527 22.20 -22.29 19.59
CA GLY A 527 22.11 -21.99 18.17
C GLY A 527 21.04 -20.97 17.77
N ARG A 528 20.21 -20.48 18.71
CA ARG A 528 19.26 -19.40 18.44
C ARG A 528 19.98 -18.09 18.14
N LEU A 529 19.41 -17.28 17.25
CA LEU A 529 19.97 -15.96 16.94
C LEU A 529 19.87 -15.03 18.16
N GLN A 530 20.95 -14.32 18.47
CA GLN A 530 20.99 -13.33 19.55
C GLN A 530 21.09 -11.92 18.99
N HIS A 531 21.91 -11.71 17.96
CA HIS A 531 22.12 -10.42 17.33
C HIS A 531 22.25 -10.56 15.82
N GLY A 532 21.26 -10.02 15.09
CA GLY A 532 21.29 -9.82 13.65
C GLY A 532 21.54 -8.37 13.25
N GLY A 533 22.05 -7.52 14.15
CA GLY A 533 21.97 -6.06 14.07
C GLY A 533 20.95 -5.49 15.06
N ILE A 534 20.91 -4.17 15.20
CA ILE A 534 19.94 -3.46 16.06
C ILE A 534 19.01 -2.60 15.22
N VAL A 535 17.74 -2.60 15.62
CA VAL A 535 16.65 -1.84 15.01
C VAL A 535 16.00 -0.90 16.02
N PHE A 536 15.63 0.29 15.56
CA PHE A 536 15.03 1.33 16.39
C PHE A 536 13.53 1.51 16.11
N GLY A 537 12.75 1.65 17.18
CA GLY A 537 11.38 2.15 17.11
C GLY A 537 10.25 1.15 17.26
N PRO A 538 10.38 -0.18 17.00
CA PRO A 538 9.35 -1.14 17.38
C PRO A 538 9.06 -1.09 18.89
N GLY A 539 7.82 -0.75 19.25
CA GLY A 539 7.36 -0.58 20.63
C GLY A 539 8.06 0.56 21.37
N ASP A 540 8.61 1.55 20.65
CA ASP A 540 9.47 2.62 21.20
C ASP A 540 10.71 2.09 21.93
N ARG A 541 11.24 0.95 21.44
CA ARG A 541 12.41 0.26 21.97
C ARG A 541 13.55 0.22 20.97
N VAL A 542 14.72 -0.08 21.52
CA VAL A 542 15.92 -0.52 20.80
C VAL A 542 16.00 -2.02 20.96
N GLU A 543 16.03 -2.77 19.86
CA GLU A 543 15.92 -4.24 19.89
C GLU A 543 16.98 -4.89 19.01
N HIS A 544 17.46 -6.06 19.45
CA HIS A 544 18.29 -6.93 18.61
C HIS A 544 17.40 -7.63 17.58
N GLU A 545 17.73 -7.48 16.30
CA GLU A 545 16.99 -8.16 15.24
C GLU A 545 17.10 -9.69 15.37
N GLY A 546 15.96 -10.38 15.32
CA GLY A 546 15.88 -11.84 15.32
C GLY A 546 16.24 -12.53 16.64
N ARG A 547 16.30 -11.79 17.76
CA ARG A 547 16.60 -12.34 19.09
C ARG A 547 15.67 -13.51 19.44
N ALA A 548 16.28 -14.62 19.85
CA ALA A 548 15.65 -15.89 20.21
C ALA A 548 14.94 -16.65 19.07
N SER A 549 15.11 -16.23 17.81
CA SER A 549 14.60 -16.96 16.65
C SER A 549 15.43 -18.23 16.39
N ILE A 550 14.74 -19.32 16.03
CA ILE A 550 15.34 -20.65 15.78
C ILE A 550 15.55 -20.81 14.27
N GLY A 551 16.81 -20.93 13.84
CA GLY A 551 17.16 -21.32 12.48
C GLY A 551 16.86 -20.27 11.39
N VAL A 552 17.58 -20.43 10.28
CA VAL A 552 17.49 -19.64 9.04
C VAL A 552 16.27 -19.91 8.12
N PRO A 553 15.42 -20.97 8.24
CA PRO A 553 14.50 -21.25 7.11
C PRO A 553 13.35 -20.27 6.88
N ASP A 554 12.94 -19.48 7.87
CA ASP A 554 11.73 -18.63 7.82
C ASP A 554 12.03 -17.12 7.95
N ASP A 555 13.29 -16.69 7.81
CA ASP A 555 13.64 -15.27 7.87
C ASP A 555 13.26 -14.53 6.57
N ILE A 556 12.63 -13.37 6.73
CA ILE A 556 12.10 -12.58 5.59
C ILE A 556 13.24 -12.28 4.61
N ALA A 557 13.14 -12.87 3.41
CA ALA A 557 14.12 -12.72 2.35
C ALA A 557 15.58 -12.96 2.81
N SER A 558 15.82 -13.89 3.74
CA SER A 558 17.16 -14.19 4.25
C SER A 558 17.86 -12.99 4.90
N ARG A 559 17.09 -12.08 5.50
CA ARG A 559 17.58 -10.82 6.09
C ARG A 559 18.71 -11.02 7.08
N TRP A 560 18.65 -12.02 7.97
CA TRP A 560 19.67 -12.23 8.99
C TRP A 560 20.92 -12.93 8.44
N MET A 561 20.81 -13.50 7.25
CA MET A 561 21.92 -14.07 6.47
C MET A 561 22.39 -13.13 5.35
N THR A 562 21.90 -11.90 5.32
CA THR A 562 22.29 -10.88 4.35
C THR A 562 23.12 -9.79 5.02
N ARG A 563 24.32 -9.54 4.49
CA ARG A 563 25.12 -8.36 4.82
C ARG A 563 24.32 -7.10 4.46
N ARG A 564 24.26 -6.13 5.37
CA ARG A 564 23.50 -4.88 5.18
C ARG A 564 23.90 -3.81 6.19
N ARG A 565 23.51 -2.58 5.93
CA ARG A 565 23.48 -1.50 6.91
C ARG A 565 22.41 -1.75 7.97
N VAL A 566 22.77 -1.39 9.20
CA VAL A 566 21.90 -1.52 10.38
C VAL A 566 21.97 -0.22 11.18
N ALA A 567 21.01 0.00 12.06
CA ALA A 567 20.97 1.24 12.83
C ALA A 567 22.08 1.33 13.87
N ALA A 568 22.43 0.19 14.47
CA ALA A 568 23.57 -0.01 15.36
C ALA A 568 23.98 -1.50 15.40
N VAL A 569 25.15 -1.77 15.98
CA VAL A 569 25.64 -3.11 16.31
C VAL A 569 26.01 -3.15 17.79
N THR A 570 26.09 -4.34 18.39
CA THR A 570 26.30 -4.47 19.84
C THR A 570 27.78 -4.40 20.23
N GLY A 571 28.07 -3.83 21.41
CA GLY A 571 29.41 -3.78 21.99
C GLY A 571 30.04 -5.16 22.26
N ALA A 572 29.26 -6.24 22.29
CA ALA A 572 29.80 -7.59 22.41
C ALA A 572 30.71 -7.99 21.23
N PHE A 573 30.46 -7.42 20.05
CA PHE A 573 31.35 -7.50 18.89
C PHE A 573 31.16 -6.24 18.04
N LEU A 574 32.06 -5.26 18.19
CA LEU A 574 32.03 -4.01 17.45
C LEU A 574 33.42 -3.67 16.95
N ALA A 575 33.59 -3.62 15.63
CA ALA A 575 34.85 -3.21 15.01
C ALA A 575 34.73 -1.82 14.37
N CYS A 576 35.78 -1.02 14.44
CA CYS A 576 35.84 0.31 13.81
C CYS A 576 37.29 0.72 13.48
N ARG A 577 37.46 1.83 12.76
CA ARG A 577 38.76 2.49 12.62
C ARG A 577 39.02 3.34 13.85
N ARG A 578 40.28 3.36 14.31
CA ARG A 578 40.74 4.29 15.35
C ARG A 578 40.45 5.74 15.00
N ALA A 579 40.70 6.13 13.76
CA ALA A 579 40.45 7.50 13.31
C ALA A 579 38.99 7.94 13.51
N ASP A 580 38.02 7.05 13.25
CA ASP A 580 36.61 7.35 13.44
C ASP A 580 36.22 7.33 14.92
N PHE A 581 36.79 6.40 15.70
CA PHE A 581 36.63 6.35 17.16
C PHE A 581 37.10 7.66 17.82
N ASP A 582 38.29 8.12 17.46
CA ASP A 582 38.87 9.37 17.96
C ASP A 582 38.07 10.58 17.50
N ALA A 583 37.61 10.59 16.23
CA ALA A 583 36.81 11.68 15.66
C ALA A 583 35.48 11.90 16.39
N VAL A 584 34.88 10.86 16.96
CA VAL A 584 33.67 10.99 17.79
C VAL A 584 33.96 11.07 19.29
N ALA A 585 35.22 11.10 19.71
CA ALA A 585 35.67 11.12 21.11
C ALA A 585 35.39 9.84 21.92
N GLY A 586 35.48 8.67 21.27
CA GLY A 586 35.39 7.36 21.91
C GLY A 586 34.04 7.05 22.54
N PHE A 587 33.98 6.19 23.56
CA PHE A 587 32.74 5.91 24.28
C PHE A 587 32.47 6.94 25.39
N ASP A 588 31.21 7.38 25.52
CA ASP A 588 30.78 8.31 26.57
C ASP A 588 30.52 7.56 27.88
N GLY A 589 31.59 7.32 28.65
CA GLY A 589 31.50 6.61 29.92
C GLY A 589 30.85 7.39 31.06
N ALA A 590 30.49 8.67 30.85
CA ALA A 590 29.82 9.49 31.87
C ALA A 590 28.29 9.27 31.81
N GLU A 591 27.70 9.31 30.63
CA GLU A 591 26.25 9.11 30.44
C GLU A 591 25.91 7.63 30.16
N PHE A 592 26.82 6.88 29.53
CA PHE A 592 26.61 5.48 29.11
C PHE A 592 27.71 4.55 29.64
N PRO A 593 27.85 4.39 30.97
CA PRO A 593 28.91 3.56 31.55
C PRO A 593 28.73 2.06 31.27
N ILE A 594 27.48 1.59 31.14
CA ILE A 594 27.15 0.16 30.99
C ILE A 594 26.14 -0.05 29.86
N TRP A 595 25.04 0.70 29.85
CA TRP A 595 23.97 0.53 28.87
C TRP A 595 24.04 1.57 27.75
N PHE A 596 23.64 1.16 26.53
CA PHE A 596 23.53 2.02 25.34
C PHE A 596 24.83 2.66 24.82
N ASN A 597 26.00 2.26 25.35
CA ASN A 597 27.30 2.79 24.93
C ASN A 597 27.55 2.58 23.42
N ASP A 598 27.20 1.39 22.94
CA ASP A 598 27.31 0.91 21.57
C ASP A 598 26.31 1.60 20.65
N ILE A 599 25.09 1.80 21.13
CA ILE A 599 24.03 2.52 20.44
C ILE A 599 24.40 4.00 20.24
N ASP A 600 24.80 4.69 21.32
CA ASP A 600 25.24 6.09 21.25
C ASP A 600 26.45 6.25 20.33
N PHE A 601 27.43 5.36 20.42
CA PHE A 601 28.59 5.36 19.53
C PHE A 601 28.21 5.19 18.06
N CYS A 602 27.37 4.20 17.74
CA CYS A 602 26.86 3.99 16.38
C CYS A 602 26.07 5.20 15.87
N LEU A 603 25.26 5.84 16.71
CA LEU A 603 24.51 7.05 16.36
C LEU A 603 25.43 8.24 16.09
N ARG A 604 26.51 8.43 16.85
CA ARG A 604 27.52 9.47 16.58
C ARG A 604 28.28 9.23 15.27
N LEU A 605 28.66 8.00 14.98
CA LEU A 605 29.26 7.63 13.69
C LEU A 605 28.30 7.93 12.52
N ARG A 606 27.02 7.59 12.67
CA ARG A 606 26.00 7.91 11.67
C ARG A 606 25.75 9.41 11.53
N GLN A 607 25.81 10.18 12.63
CA GLN A 607 25.74 11.65 12.58
C GLN A 607 26.91 12.25 11.79
N ALA A 608 28.09 11.65 11.91
CA ALA A 608 29.27 11.96 11.09
C ALA A 608 29.17 11.47 9.63
N GLY A 609 28.06 10.81 9.25
CA GLY A 609 27.78 10.35 7.88
C GLY A 609 28.31 8.95 7.56
N LEU A 610 28.86 8.24 8.55
CA LEU A 610 29.41 6.89 8.37
C LEU A 610 28.32 5.82 8.46
N ALA A 611 28.52 4.71 7.74
CA ALA A 611 27.63 3.56 7.74
C ALA A 611 28.00 2.56 8.86
N ILE A 612 26.98 1.92 9.43
CA ILE A 612 27.15 0.79 10.34
C ILE A 612 26.70 -0.46 9.62
N VAL A 613 27.57 -1.47 9.54
CA VAL A 613 27.34 -2.67 8.74
C VAL A 613 27.25 -3.90 9.65
N TYR A 614 26.25 -4.74 9.40
CA TYR A 614 26.18 -6.09 9.92
C TYR A 614 26.62 -7.06 8.81
N ASP A 615 27.53 -7.98 9.14
CA ASP A 615 27.94 -9.04 8.21
C ASP A 615 27.80 -10.42 8.85
N PRO A 616 26.92 -11.30 8.34
CA PRO A 616 26.76 -12.65 8.85
C PRO A 616 27.94 -13.59 8.52
N ALA A 617 28.88 -13.19 7.67
CA ALA A 617 30.15 -13.88 7.48
C ALA A 617 31.03 -13.85 8.74
N LEU A 618 30.86 -12.80 9.56
CA LEU A 618 31.41 -12.75 10.91
C LEU A 618 30.44 -13.46 11.84
N GLN A 619 30.84 -14.60 12.40
CA GLN A 619 29.97 -15.39 13.28
C GLN A 619 30.65 -15.73 14.59
N ALA A 620 29.93 -15.56 15.69
CA ALA A 620 30.37 -15.96 17.01
C ALA A 620 29.23 -16.51 17.87
N VAL A 621 29.58 -17.36 18.83
CA VAL A 621 28.72 -17.75 19.95
C VAL A 621 28.99 -16.78 21.09
N HIS A 622 27.95 -16.18 21.65
CA HIS A 622 28.06 -15.28 22.81
C HIS A 622 27.25 -15.87 23.97
N HIS A 623 27.91 -16.07 25.10
CA HIS A 623 27.35 -16.79 26.24
C HIS A 623 26.52 -15.92 27.21
N GLU A 624 26.45 -14.60 26.95
CA GLU A 624 25.65 -13.55 27.63
C GLU A 624 25.81 -13.50 29.16
N SER A 625 26.63 -12.56 29.64
CA SER A 625 26.85 -12.24 31.07
C SER A 625 27.39 -13.42 31.88
N TRP A 626 28.24 -14.26 31.28
CA TRP A 626 28.75 -15.46 31.96
C TRP A 626 29.83 -15.15 33.01
N THR A 627 30.65 -14.12 32.77
CA THR A 627 31.75 -13.66 33.65
C THR A 627 31.30 -12.60 34.65
N LEU A 628 30.25 -11.85 34.33
CA LEU A 628 29.48 -10.99 35.24
C LEU A 628 28.62 -11.85 36.18
N SER A 629 29.30 -12.52 37.12
CA SER A 629 28.64 -13.29 38.17
C SER A 629 27.64 -12.43 38.95
N ALA A 630 26.72 -13.08 39.68
CA ALA A 630 25.62 -12.49 40.44
C ALA A 630 25.98 -11.38 41.47
N GLN A 631 27.24 -10.99 41.59
CA GLN A 631 27.80 -10.08 42.59
C GLN A 631 28.05 -8.64 42.07
N ASP A 632 28.18 -8.41 40.77
CA ASP A 632 28.21 -7.04 40.22
C ASP A 632 26.77 -6.58 39.92
N HIS A 633 26.17 -5.88 40.89
CA HIS A 633 24.77 -5.46 40.81
C HIS A 633 24.55 -4.24 39.92
N SER A 634 25.61 -3.63 39.36
CA SER A 634 25.54 -2.41 38.57
C SER A 634 24.73 -2.56 37.27
N GLU A 635 24.84 -3.69 36.57
CA GLU A 635 23.97 -4.02 35.42
C GLU A 635 22.51 -4.19 35.83
N LYS A 636 22.27 -4.62 37.08
CA LYS A 636 20.93 -4.82 37.64
C LYS A 636 20.42 -3.59 38.37
N ASP A 637 21.16 -2.48 38.39
CA ASP A 637 20.75 -1.23 39.04
C ASP A 637 19.68 -0.52 38.19
N PRO A 638 18.41 -0.50 38.65
CA PRO A 638 17.34 0.13 37.89
C PRO A 638 17.54 1.64 37.77
N ALA A 639 18.21 2.30 38.72
CA ALA A 639 18.44 3.74 38.68
C ALA A 639 19.43 4.11 37.57
N LEU A 640 20.52 3.35 37.46
CA LEU A 640 21.52 3.54 36.41
C LEU A 640 20.95 3.25 35.00
N TRP A 641 20.13 2.21 34.88
CA TRP A 641 19.36 1.92 33.66
C TRP A 641 18.45 3.10 33.27
N GLN A 642 17.66 3.62 34.21
CA GLN A 642 16.75 4.73 33.94
C GLN A 642 17.49 6.03 33.60
N ALA A 643 18.63 6.29 34.25
CA ALA A 643 19.49 7.43 33.92
C ALA A 643 20.01 7.33 32.48
N SER A 644 20.56 6.17 32.10
CA SER A 644 21.09 5.91 30.75
C SER A 644 19.99 6.00 29.69
N LEU A 645 18.80 5.44 29.95
CA LEU A 645 17.66 5.54 29.05
C LEU A 645 17.17 6.99 28.90
N SER A 646 17.18 7.76 29.98
CA SER A 646 16.81 9.19 29.95
C SER A 646 17.83 10.00 29.15
N ALA A 647 19.13 9.70 29.30
CA ALA A 647 20.19 10.30 28.51
C ALA A 647 20.04 9.98 27.01
N MET A 648 19.75 8.72 26.66
CA MET A 648 19.47 8.29 25.28
C MET A 648 18.30 9.07 24.68
N ARG A 649 17.18 9.16 25.39
CA ARG A 649 15.99 9.90 24.93
C ARG A 649 16.28 11.40 24.77
N ARG A 650 17.04 11.98 25.71
CA ARG A 650 17.42 13.39 25.70
C ARG A 650 18.38 13.72 24.54
N ARG A 651 19.38 12.87 24.29
CA ARG A 651 20.39 13.10 23.25
C ARG A 651 19.87 12.77 21.85
N TRP A 652 19.15 11.65 21.69
CA TRP A 652 18.85 11.09 20.37
C TRP A 652 17.39 11.17 19.95
N GLY A 653 16.45 11.33 20.89
CA GLY A 653 15.03 11.59 20.61
C GLY A 653 14.47 10.83 19.41
N GLN A 654 14.20 11.56 18.32
CA GLN A 654 13.60 11.04 17.09
C GLN A 654 14.42 9.93 16.40
N ALA A 655 15.75 9.92 16.55
CA ALA A 655 16.62 8.91 15.95
C ALA A 655 16.37 7.51 16.53
N LEU A 656 15.85 7.41 17.77
CA LEU A 656 15.52 6.14 18.42
C LEU A 656 14.15 5.57 18.02
N VAL A 657 13.37 6.33 17.27
CA VAL A 657 12.05 5.90 16.78
C VAL A 657 11.99 5.86 15.25
N THR A 658 13.07 6.25 14.56
CA THR A 658 13.10 6.36 13.10
C THR A 658 14.24 5.54 12.53
N ASP A 659 13.91 4.38 11.98
CA ASP A 659 14.89 3.48 11.38
C ASP A 659 14.70 3.41 9.85
N PRO A 660 15.70 3.81 9.04
CA PRO A 660 15.69 3.67 7.58
C PRO A 660 15.62 2.21 7.11
N GLY A 661 16.12 1.29 7.94
CA GLY A 661 16.08 -0.15 7.74
C GLY A 661 14.70 -0.79 7.90
N PHE A 662 13.71 -0.04 8.42
CA PHE A 662 12.38 -0.55 8.76
C PHE A 662 11.34 -0.18 7.69
N ASN A 663 10.87 -1.21 6.95
CA ASN A 663 9.82 -1.07 5.96
C ASN A 663 8.45 -0.81 6.64
N PRO A 664 7.64 0.16 6.18
CA PRO A 664 6.32 0.48 6.74
C PRO A 664 5.31 -0.67 6.79
N TYR A 665 5.46 -1.70 5.96
CA TYR A 665 4.62 -2.90 6.02
C TYR A 665 4.79 -3.68 7.32
N PHE A 666 5.89 -3.50 8.06
CA PHE A 666 6.04 -4.13 9.36
C PHE A 666 5.30 -3.35 10.44
N ALA A 667 4.56 -4.09 11.26
CA ALA A 667 3.96 -3.52 12.44
C ALA A 667 5.06 -3.03 13.40
N ARG A 668 4.86 -1.84 13.95
CA ARG A 668 5.75 -1.30 14.97
C ARG A 668 5.47 -1.87 16.35
N THR A 669 4.50 -2.76 16.51
CA THR A 669 4.15 -3.43 17.77
C THR A 669 4.71 -4.84 17.78
N GLY A 670 5.11 -5.33 18.95
CA GLY A 670 5.64 -6.69 19.10
C GLY A 670 7.13 -6.76 18.77
N ARG A 671 7.57 -7.93 18.26
CA ARG A 671 8.96 -8.15 17.85
C ARG A 671 9.19 -7.61 16.43
N PRO A 672 10.39 -7.08 16.14
CA PRO A 672 10.71 -6.57 14.81
C PRO A 672 10.53 -7.62 13.72
N PHE A 673 9.94 -7.22 12.60
CA PHE A 673 9.79 -8.03 11.38
C PHE A 673 8.93 -9.31 11.52
N GLU A 674 8.18 -9.50 12.61
CA GLU A 674 7.29 -10.66 12.77
C GLU A 674 5.88 -10.43 12.21
N LEU A 675 5.31 -9.23 12.40
CA LEU A 675 3.93 -8.92 12.03
C LEU A 675 3.91 -7.93 10.86
N MET A 676 3.16 -8.27 9.81
CA MET A 676 2.90 -7.38 8.67
C MET A 676 1.52 -6.75 8.76
N ARG A 677 1.38 -5.55 8.22
CA ARG A 677 0.12 -4.81 8.05
C ARG A 677 0.21 -3.93 6.80
N GLU A 678 -0.93 -3.46 6.32
CA GLU A 678 -0.96 -2.45 5.28
C GLU A 678 -0.53 -1.08 5.85
N PRO A 679 0.48 -0.40 5.26
CA PRO A 679 0.86 0.93 5.68
C PRO A 679 -0.13 1.98 5.17
N SER A 680 -0.35 3.05 5.95
CA SER A 680 -1.12 4.19 5.49
C SER A 680 -0.35 5.01 4.44
N PRO A 681 -1.02 5.70 3.50
CA PRO A 681 -0.41 6.70 2.63
C PRO A 681 0.52 7.69 3.33
N HIS A 682 0.19 8.14 4.54
CA HIS A 682 1.06 9.04 5.31
C HIS A 682 2.38 8.36 5.69
N GLU A 683 2.34 7.11 6.16
CA GLU A 683 3.56 6.34 6.49
C GLU A 683 4.42 6.07 5.26
N ILE A 684 3.78 5.77 4.12
CA ILE A 684 4.47 5.62 2.83
C ILE A 684 5.14 6.95 2.45
N GLN A 685 4.44 8.07 2.56
CA GLN A 685 4.98 9.40 2.24
C GLN A 685 6.18 9.74 3.13
N MET A 686 6.06 9.55 4.44
CA MET A 686 7.16 9.80 5.39
C MET A 686 8.36 8.90 5.11
N HIS A 687 8.13 7.63 4.78
CA HIS A 687 9.20 6.72 4.38
C HIS A 687 9.87 7.15 3.07
N LEU A 688 9.08 7.53 2.07
CA LEU A 688 9.54 7.98 0.76
C LEU A 688 10.41 9.25 0.89
N VAL A 689 9.95 10.25 1.66
CA VAL A 689 10.71 11.49 1.94
C VAL A 689 12.04 11.19 2.60
N ARG A 690 12.05 10.27 3.57
CA ARG A 690 13.26 9.91 4.32
C ARG A 690 14.25 9.14 3.46
N SER A 691 13.78 8.14 2.73
CA SER A 691 14.62 7.28 1.88
C SER A 691 15.23 8.03 0.70
N ALA A 692 14.53 9.03 0.16
CA ALA A 692 15.01 9.87 -0.94
C ALA A 692 16.17 10.82 -0.58
N ARG A 693 16.57 10.91 0.69
CA ARG A 693 17.72 11.72 1.10
C ARG A 693 19.02 11.14 0.53
N PRO A 694 20.04 11.96 0.22
CA PRO A 694 21.34 11.45 -0.25
C PRO A 694 21.99 10.43 0.69
N ASN A 695 21.81 10.60 2.01
CA ASN A 695 22.20 9.61 3.01
C ASN A 695 21.03 9.41 4.00
N PRO A 696 20.12 8.45 3.75
CA PRO A 696 18.96 8.23 4.62
C PRO A 696 19.33 7.66 5.99
N TRP A 697 20.57 7.14 6.12
CA TRP A 697 21.09 6.55 7.35
C TRP A 697 21.72 7.58 8.30
N ARG A 698 22.06 8.77 7.79
CA ARG A 698 22.59 9.87 8.60
C ARG A 698 21.57 10.31 9.63
N VAL A 699 22.05 10.56 10.85
CA VAL A 699 21.27 11.18 11.92
C VAL A 699 21.50 12.69 11.85
N ASP A 700 20.40 13.46 11.85
CA ASP A 700 20.43 14.92 11.80
C ASP A 700 20.72 15.53 13.17
#